data_AF-A0AAW9WMF3-F1
#
_entry.id   AF-A0AAW9WMF3-F1
#
_cell.length_a   1.000
_cell.length_b   1.000
_cell.length_c   1.000
_cell.angle_alpha   90.00
_cell.angle_beta   90.00
_cell.angle_gamma   90.00
#
_symmetry.space_group_name_H-M   'P 1'
#
loop_
_entity.id
_entity.type
_entity.pdbx_description
1 polymer ?
#
loop_
_entity_poly.entity_id
_entity_poly.type
_entity_poly.pdbx_seq_one_letter_code
_entity_poly.pdbx_strand_id
1 'polypeptide(L)'
;MQKQNNKRNPKSPGIHAFFGKKRYILILLPLFLLLLFLFLLLLYCTAEDHKGPGHPDDFDIYSNSRVPPDSTRGSDPLPDYTTDTKSTVFEDRDGKLDFLDRYLDMPSEIIDTAYHIIYQDNSKGRVPGPSDYDIRAAFTVAAGDLPLWTKDMKKILPEQVNPDWWEDLKISDFTWDIPSDAEYYKRPGSESYIVVCPGLNLILKMVSTQTLPVPLENSAFQKELPEELPGYDQFKFLAADALGYDHSAVPYIRAALTEKTYTADGAELTLVCYRAMFCNSPLYGIPVLVIIGEDSTSCMVLCGGSYDDEWYLADINGDGRDELLMQHLTGITGGAGAYESAIYRLTDGGPSKLFGSPDPDGNGYFDTYFSLHLSEGYTHTVQNGSAGFYTVFTRKGPEGNPYFDAEGNLTDEGRENNETDWLNTDPCFYLFKPVDTDGDGIYEIMTAQYTYLYGRADGLGTAYTLLKWDNSMERMYIQKAGYWPYEDHEDDSQDYYQRWEDYENTWYQKEEPSPGDSLNSKELIKAASDQIRAIDFHVRQYPVDTSLFDSEMDRKYRKAFYQAVTNLKPVLCRAYRSLDYEENTYQYILRSDSLSDQEFLRQELKQDSGYYYTDYDGDGLPELIIRNTGLYGLKYDPKQDNVYLFLSTYSSYSYFMGAGQIFWHNPCLAGKDIYSYESEDRNGNRIYAGFETIYHWDEDSSSESYYISTNDYMDVEVSRNLWEELISLLFDAYEETPAPESYEEFFKGCY
;
A
#
# COMPACT_ATOMS: atom_id res chain seq x y z
N MET A 1 -3.11 71.53 29.32
CA MET A 1 -1.82 71.46 28.59
C MET A 1 -2.08 70.61 27.35
N GLN A 2 -2.34 71.20 26.18
CA GLN A 2 -1.36 71.45 25.09
C GLN A 2 -0.61 70.17 24.65
N LYS A 3 -0.47 69.81 23.37
CA LYS A 3 -1.00 70.28 22.07
C LYS A 3 -0.50 69.30 20.99
N GLN A 4 -1.39 68.84 20.12
CA GLN A 4 -1.33 68.87 18.64
C GLN A 4 -0.07 68.43 17.87
N ASN A 5 -0.28 67.58 16.84
CA ASN A 5 -0.34 68.03 15.43
C ASN A 5 -0.89 66.90 14.51
N ASN A 6 -2.01 67.03 13.78
CA ASN A 6 -2.33 67.83 12.56
C ASN A 6 -1.73 67.24 11.26
N LYS A 7 -2.51 66.70 10.30
CA LYS A 7 -3.24 67.36 9.16
C LYS A 7 -3.59 66.24 8.14
N ARG A 8 -4.51 66.27 7.17
CA ARG A 8 -5.62 67.12 6.65
C ARG A 8 -6.28 66.31 5.50
N ASN A 9 -7.60 66.37 5.33
CA ASN A 9 -8.31 66.06 4.07
C ASN A 9 -8.41 67.33 3.18
N PRO A 10 -8.69 67.22 1.87
CA PRO A 10 -9.98 67.73 1.38
C PRO A 10 -10.63 66.95 0.21
N LYS A 11 -11.93 67.21 0.00
CA LYS A 11 -12.92 66.53 -0.86
C LYS A 11 -13.01 67.06 -2.32
N SER A 12 -13.49 66.15 -3.20
CA SER A 12 -14.38 66.31 -4.38
C SER A 12 -13.75 66.81 -5.71
N PRO A 13 -14.28 66.44 -6.91
CA PRO A 13 -15.70 66.50 -7.27
C PRO A 13 -16.30 65.29 -8.00
N GLY A 14 -17.64 65.24 -8.02
CA GLY A 14 -18.43 64.19 -8.67
C GLY A 14 -18.53 64.31 -10.19
N ILE A 15 -18.90 63.19 -10.83
CA ILE A 15 -19.26 63.10 -12.24
C ILE A 15 -20.64 62.42 -12.34
N HIS A 16 -21.69 63.24 -12.25
CA HIS A 16 -22.92 63.00 -13.00
C HIS A 16 -22.67 63.48 -14.44
N ALA A 17 -22.18 62.58 -15.31
CA ALA A 17 -22.20 62.76 -16.76
C ALA A 17 -21.78 61.46 -17.48
N PHE A 18 -22.48 60.34 -17.29
CA PHE A 18 -22.32 59.17 -18.18
C PHE A 18 -23.62 58.34 -18.31
N PHE A 19 -24.78 59.00 -18.30
CA PHE A 19 -26.04 58.38 -18.73
C PHE A 19 -26.29 58.74 -20.20
N GLY A 20 -26.09 57.78 -21.10
CA GLY A 20 -26.40 57.98 -22.52
C GLY A 20 -26.19 56.79 -23.44
N LYS A 21 -25.40 55.77 -23.07
CA LYS A 21 -25.11 54.63 -23.98
C LYS A 21 -25.28 53.21 -23.40
N LYS A 22 -25.56 53.05 -22.10
CA LYS A 22 -25.70 51.73 -21.46
C LYS A 22 -27.09 51.07 -21.54
N ARG A 23 -28.12 51.74 -22.07
CA ARG A 23 -29.46 51.14 -22.22
C ARG A 23 -29.64 50.27 -23.47
N TYR A 24 -28.79 50.40 -24.49
CA TYR A 24 -28.89 49.58 -25.69
C TYR A 24 -28.27 48.18 -25.50
N ILE A 25 -27.18 48.06 -24.73
CA ILE A 25 -26.51 46.77 -24.49
C ILE A 25 -27.35 45.84 -23.61
N LEU A 26 -28.08 46.38 -22.62
CA LEU A 26 -28.96 45.61 -21.73
C LEU A 26 -30.23 45.06 -22.41
N ILE A 27 -30.62 45.61 -23.57
CA ILE A 27 -31.79 45.14 -24.33
C ILE A 27 -31.35 44.28 -25.53
N LEU A 28 -30.20 44.59 -26.15
CA LEU A 28 -29.71 43.84 -27.30
C LEU A 28 -29.11 42.48 -26.94
N LEU A 29 -28.50 42.33 -25.76
CA LEU A 29 -27.87 41.07 -25.35
C LEU A 29 -28.91 39.93 -25.12
N PRO A 30 -30.03 40.13 -24.40
CA PRO A 30 -31.05 39.10 -24.30
C PRO A 30 -31.74 38.84 -25.64
N LEU A 31 -31.94 39.86 -26.48
CA LEU A 31 -32.54 39.70 -27.80
C LEU A 31 -31.63 38.88 -28.75
N PHE A 32 -30.31 39.08 -28.65
CA PHE A 32 -29.31 38.33 -29.40
C PHE A 32 -29.24 36.87 -28.92
N LEU A 33 -29.29 36.63 -27.61
CA LEU A 33 -29.34 35.27 -27.05
C LEU A 33 -30.64 34.55 -27.42
N LEU A 34 -31.78 35.24 -27.44
CA LEU A 34 -33.05 34.69 -27.89
C LEU A 34 -33.05 34.36 -29.39
N LEU A 35 -32.45 35.23 -30.23
CA LEU A 35 -32.29 34.97 -31.66
C LEU A 35 -31.32 33.82 -31.93
N LEU A 36 -30.25 33.68 -31.13
CA LEU A 36 -29.32 32.55 -31.19
C LEU A 36 -30.02 31.24 -30.80
N PHE A 37 -30.83 31.27 -29.73
CA PHE A 37 -31.63 30.13 -29.29
C PHE A 37 -32.67 29.73 -30.33
N LEU A 38 -33.39 30.69 -30.93
CA LEU A 38 -34.34 30.43 -32.02
C LEU A 38 -33.65 29.92 -33.28
N PHE A 39 -32.43 30.37 -33.58
CA PHE A 39 -31.65 29.88 -34.71
C PHE A 39 -31.15 28.44 -34.48
N LEU A 40 -30.73 28.11 -33.25
CA LEU A 40 -30.39 26.75 -32.85
C LEU A 40 -31.62 25.83 -32.84
N LEU A 41 -32.78 26.34 -32.42
CA LEU A 41 -34.05 25.61 -32.48
C LEU A 41 -34.51 25.38 -33.93
N LEU A 42 -34.31 26.35 -34.82
CA LEU A 42 -34.55 26.20 -36.25
C LEU A 42 -33.61 25.17 -36.88
N LEU A 43 -32.32 25.16 -36.51
CA LEU A 43 -31.37 24.12 -36.93
C LEU A 43 -31.79 22.73 -36.43
N TYR A 44 -32.25 22.63 -35.18
CA TYR A 44 -32.78 21.41 -34.59
C TYR A 44 -34.07 20.93 -35.30
N CYS A 45 -35.02 21.82 -35.56
CA CYS A 45 -36.26 21.49 -36.26
C CYS A 45 -36.08 21.23 -37.76
N THR A 46 -35.02 21.74 -38.41
CA THR A 46 -34.69 21.38 -39.80
C THR A 46 -33.90 20.08 -39.94
N ALA A 47 -33.45 19.50 -38.83
CA ALA A 47 -32.77 18.19 -38.80
C ALA A 47 -33.76 17.02 -38.60
N GLU A 48 -35.01 17.29 -38.18
CA GLU A 48 -36.05 16.29 -37.99
C GLU A 48 -37.09 16.33 -39.13
N ASP A 49 -36.72 15.83 -40.31
CA ASP A 49 -37.70 15.30 -41.28
C ASP A 49 -37.65 13.76 -41.26
N HIS A 50 -38.46 13.22 -40.35
CA HIS A 50 -39.09 11.89 -40.32
C HIS A 50 -38.28 10.60 -40.58
N LYS A 51 -38.27 9.72 -39.56
CA LYS A 51 -39.09 8.50 -39.50
C LYS A 51 -39.27 8.01 -38.05
N GLY A 52 -40.53 7.75 -37.65
CA GLY A 52 -40.91 7.12 -36.38
C GLY A 52 -40.58 5.62 -36.32
N PRO A 53 -40.97 4.92 -35.23
CA PRO A 53 -40.24 3.80 -34.66
C PRO A 53 -40.33 2.54 -35.53
N GLY A 54 -39.18 2.06 -35.99
CA GLY A 54 -39.01 0.75 -36.61
C GLY A 54 -38.72 -0.31 -35.55
N HIS A 55 -39.21 -1.52 -35.82
CA HIS A 55 -39.14 -2.71 -34.96
C HIS A 55 -37.71 -3.11 -34.53
N PRO A 56 -37.56 -3.81 -33.39
CA PRO A 56 -36.30 -4.37 -32.94
C PRO A 56 -36.02 -5.65 -33.72
N ASP A 57 -35.29 -5.57 -34.83
CA ASP A 57 -34.68 -6.72 -35.54
C ASP A 57 -33.60 -6.30 -36.58
N ASP A 58 -33.08 -5.07 -36.55
CA ASP A 58 -32.12 -4.56 -37.58
C ASP A 58 -30.63 -4.54 -37.14
N PHE A 59 -30.27 -5.20 -36.03
CA PHE A 59 -28.86 -5.35 -35.62
C PHE A 59 -28.21 -6.55 -36.33
N ASP A 60 -27.78 -6.36 -37.58
CA ASP A 60 -26.57 -6.99 -38.19
C ASP A 60 -26.47 -6.77 -39.72
N ILE A 61 -26.60 -5.52 -40.19
CA ILE A 61 -26.35 -5.20 -41.61
C ILE A 61 -25.49 -3.95 -41.73
N TYR A 62 -24.26 -3.97 -41.21
CA TYR A 62 -23.18 -3.09 -41.71
C TYR A 62 -21.81 -3.78 -41.63
N SER A 63 -21.73 -4.95 -42.26
CA SER A 63 -20.50 -5.39 -42.95
C SER A 63 -20.81 -5.36 -44.44
N ASN A 64 -20.52 -4.23 -45.09
CA ASN A 64 -20.51 -4.15 -46.54
C ASN A 64 -19.18 -3.53 -46.95
N SER A 65 -18.24 -4.43 -47.22
CA SER A 65 -17.13 -4.25 -48.16
C SER A 65 -17.62 -3.48 -49.40
N ARG A 66 -16.88 -2.43 -49.79
CA ARG A 66 -17.17 -1.70 -51.04
C ARG A 66 -16.76 -2.54 -52.24
N VAL A 67 -17.72 -3.11 -52.96
CA VAL A 67 -17.73 -3.07 -54.44
C VAL A 67 -19.18 -2.88 -54.92
N PRO A 68 -19.55 -1.72 -55.50
CA PRO A 68 -20.75 -1.64 -56.32
C PRO A 68 -20.55 -2.50 -57.58
N PRO A 69 -21.57 -3.22 -58.09
CA PRO A 69 -21.39 -4.05 -59.27
C PRO A 69 -21.10 -3.17 -60.49
N ASP A 70 -19.82 -3.11 -60.88
CA ASP A 70 -19.40 -2.64 -62.18
C ASP A 70 -19.81 -3.71 -63.20
N SER A 71 -20.82 -3.40 -64.03
CA SER A 71 -21.38 -4.29 -65.04
C SER A 71 -20.47 -4.51 -66.26
N THR A 72 -19.17 -4.21 -66.14
CA THR A 72 -18.21 -4.29 -67.25
C THR A 72 -17.00 -5.20 -67.04
N ARG A 73 -16.90 -5.93 -65.92
CA ARG A 73 -15.88 -6.99 -65.75
C ARG A 73 -16.52 -8.37 -65.72
N GLY A 74 -15.93 -9.28 -66.50
CA GLY A 74 -16.37 -10.65 -66.68
C GLY A 74 -16.51 -11.40 -65.35
N SER A 75 -17.36 -12.42 -65.40
CA SER A 75 -17.69 -13.37 -64.35
C SER A 75 -16.48 -14.14 -63.83
N ASP A 76 -15.65 -13.49 -63.01
CA ASP A 76 -14.72 -14.18 -62.13
C ASP A 76 -15.45 -14.53 -60.82
N PRO A 77 -15.31 -15.76 -60.28
CA PRO A 77 -15.90 -16.11 -59.01
C PRO A 77 -15.35 -15.19 -57.91
N LEU A 78 -16.24 -14.67 -57.05
CA LEU A 78 -15.84 -13.93 -55.86
C LEU A 78 -14.78 -14.75 -55.07
N PRO A 79 -13.66 -14.14 -54.64
CA PRO A 79 -12.60 -14.86 -53.93
C PRO A 79 -13.16 -15.55 -52.68
N ASP A 80 -12.60 -16.72 -52.33
CA ASP A 80 -12.88 -17.40 -51.05
C ASP A 80 -12.01 -16.74 -49.98
N TYR A 81 -12.65 -16.22 -48.94
CA TYR A 81 -11.97 -15.52 -47.87
C TYR A 81 -11.52 -16.47 -46.75
N THR A 82 -11.87 -17.76 -46.82
CA THR A 82 -11.51 -18.76 -45.81
C THR A 82 -10.00 -18.87 -45.66
N THR A 83 -9.49 -18.63 -44.46
CA THR A 83 -8.05 -18.61 -44.19
C THR A 83 -7.72 -18.87 -42.71
N ASP A 84 -6.53 -19.39 -42.47
CA ASP A 84 -5.84 -19.36 -41.17
C ASP A 84 -4.40 -18.91 -41.49
N THR A 85 -4.10 -17.64 -41.29
CA THR A 85 -2.86 -17.06 -41.78
C THR A 85 -2.27 -16.05 -40.82
N LYS A 86 -0.99 -16.27 -40.49
CA LYS A 86 -0.16 -15.33 -39.76
C LYS A 86 0.64 -14.45 -40.72
N SER A 87 0.95 -13.22 -40.31
CA SER A 87 1.78 -12.28 -41.08
C SER A 87 3.18 -12.81 -41.39
N THR A 88 3.67 -13.80 -40.63
CA THR A 88 4.98 -14.45 -40.81
C THR A 88 5.09 -15.29 -42.09
N VAL A 89 3.97 -15.55 -42.78
CA VAL A 89 3.96 -16.26 -44.06
C VAL A 89 4.47 -15.37 -45.22
N PHE A 90 4.45 -14.05 -45.05
CA PHE A 90 4.86 -13.09 -46.08
C PHE A 90 6.32 -12.65 -45.87
N GLU A 91 7.10 -12.68 -46.96
CA GLU A 91 8.53 -12.32 -46.94
C GLU A 91 8.76 -10.81 -46.91
N ASP A 92 7.84 -10.02 -47.48
CA ASP A 92 7.95 -8.56 -47.57
C ASP A 92 6.75 -7.83 -46.96
N ARG A 93 6.97 -6.55 -46.65
CA ARG A 93 5.99 -5.66 -46.02
C ARG A 93 4.77 -5.44 -46.90
N ASP A 94 4.97 -5.22 -48.20
CA ASP A 94 3.87 -4.89 -49.11
C ASP A 94 2.90 -6.08 -49.24
N GLY A 95 3.41 -7.31 -49.27
CA GLY A 95 2.60 -8.53 -49.25
C GLY A 95 1.81 -8.72 -47.95
N LYS A 96 2.36 -8.32 -46.79
CA LYS A 96 1.62 -8.32 -45.51
C LYS A 96 0.44 -7.35 -45.56
N LEU A 97 0.70 -6.13 -46.03
CA LEU A 97 -0.32 -5.07 -46.07
C LEU A 97 -1.42 -5.37 -47.09
N ASP A 98 -1.05 -5.84 -48.28
CA ASP A 98 -1.99 -6.26 -49.33
C ASP A 98 -2.89 -7.40 -48.85
N PHE A 99 -2.37 -8.32 -48.03
CA PHE A 99 -3.19 -9.39 -47.46
C PHE A 99 -4.16 -8.87 -46.41
N LEU A 100 -3.69 -8.00 -45.51
CA LEU A 100 -4.48 -7.42 -44.41
C LEU A 100 -5.65 -6.54 -44.91
N ASP A 101 -5.42 -5.78 -45.99
CA ASP A 101 -6.42 -4.89 -46.62
C ASP A 101 -7.68 -5.63 -47.09
N ARG A 102 -7.58 -6.95 -47.30
CA ARG A 102 -8.74 -7.79 -47.65
C ARG A 102 -9.69 -8.06 -46.49
N TYR A 103 -9.24 -7.85 -45.24
CA TYR A 103 -9.96 -8.26 -44.02
C TYR A 103 -10.23 -7.11 -43.04
N LEU A 104 -9.46 -6.02 -43.08
CA LEU A 104 -9.64 -4.87 -42.19
C LEU A 104 -9.68 -3.55 -42.95
N ASP A 105 -10.73 -2.75 -42.71
CA ASP A 105 -10.75 -1.35 -43.14
C ASP A 105 -9.66 -0.55 -42.40
N MET A 106 -8.84 0.17 -43.16
CA MET A 106 -7.73 1.01 -42.68
C MET A 106 -8.09 2.51 -42.76
N PRO A 107 -8.38 3.20 -41.64
CA PRO A 107 -8.66 4.64 -41.62
C PRO A 107 -7.47 5.53 -42.02
N SER A 108 -6.25 5.01 -41.93
CA SER A 108 -5.01 5.67 -42.35
C SER A 108 -3.97 4.66 -42.84
N GLU A 109 -2.85 5.13 -43.38
CA GLU A 109 -1.75 4.27 -43.82
C GLU A 109 -1.10 3.54 -42.63
N ILE A 110 -0.90 2.23 -42.79
CA ILE A 110 -0.18 1.39 -41.83
C ILE A 110 1.31 1.34 -42.19
N ILE A 111 2.16 1.64 -41.21
CA ILE A 111 3.62 1.63 -41.37
C ILE A 111 4.17 0.22 -41.31
N ASP A 112 3.78 -0.58 -40.32
CA ASP A 112 4.15 -2.00 -40.21
C ASP A 112 3.07 -2.77 -39.45
N THR A 113 3.01 -4.09 -39.63
CA THR A 113 1.97 -4.93 -39.02
C THR A 113 2.39 -6.37 -38.71
N ALA A 114 1.84 -6.90 -37.62
CA ALA A 114 1.72 -8.33 -37.35
C ALA A 114 0.25 -8.72 -37.19
N TYR A 115 -0.15 -9.90 -37.62
CA TYR A 115 -1.53 -10.35 -37.49
C TYR A 115 -1.66 -11.86 -37.53
N HIS A 116 -2.78 -12.34 -37.00
CA HIS A 116 -3.30 -13.69 -37.22
C HIS A 116 -4.77 -13.57 -37.58
N ILE A 117 -5.10 -14.03 -38.80
CA ILE A 117 -6.45 -13.98 -39.35
C ILE A 117 -6.95 -15.40 -39.50
N ILE A 118 -8.01 -15.71 -38.77
CA ILE A 118 -8.82 -16.92 -38.94
C ILE A 118 -10.17 -16.47 -39.48
N TYR A 119 -10.51 -16.91 -40.69
CA TYR A 119 -11.76 -16.55 -41.36
C TYR A 119 -12.37 -17.81 -41.97
N GLN A 120 -13.66 -18.02 -41.77
CA GLN A 120 -14.45 -19.09 -42.34
C GLN A 120 -15.55 -18.46 -43.20
N ASP A 121 -15.39 -18.51 -44.52
CA ASP A 121 -16.35 -17.92 -45.46
C ASP A 121 -17.57 -18.85 -45.65
N ASN A 122 -18.64 -18.58 -44.89
CA ASN A 122 -19.88 -19.36 -44.95
C ASN A 122 -20.82 -18.90 -46.08
N SER A 123 -20.41 -17.93 -46.91
CA SER A 123 -21.26 -17.36 -47.98
C SER A 123 -21.53 -18.31 -49.14
N LYS A 124 -20.73 -19.38 -49.28
CA LYS A 124 -20.76 -20.32 -50.42
C LYS A 124 -21.42 -21.67 -50.11
N GLY A 125 -21.96 -21.84 -48.89
CA GLY A 125 -22.68 -23.05 -48.47
C GLY A 125 -24.03 -23.27 -49.19
N ARG A 126 -24.63 -24.47 -49.04
CA ARG A 126 -25.98 -24.77 -49.59
C ARG A 126 -27.08 -23.86 -49.04
N VAL A 127 -26.87 -23.33 -47.84
CA VAL A 127 -27.62 -22.23 -47.24
C VAL A 127 -26.54 -21.23 -46.82
N PRO A 128 -26.41 -20.08 -47.52
CA PRO A 128 -25.49 -19.03 -47.11
C PRO A 128 -25.83 -18.55 -45.69
N GLY A 129 -24.83 -18.48 -44.83
CA GLY A 129 -24.94 -17.99 -43.46
C GLY A 129 -23.87 -16.93 -43.15
N PRO A 130 -23.95 -16.27 -41.99
CA PRO A 130 -22.91 -15.35 -41.54
C PRO A 130 -21.56 -16.07 -41.46
N SER A 131 -20.49 -15.40 -41.91
CA SER A 131 -19.11 -15.90 -41.84
C SER A 131 -18.59 -15.81 -40.41
N ASP A 132 -17.78 -16.79 -40.01
CA ASP A 132 -17.13 -16.78 -38.70
C ASP A 132 -15.70 -16.24 -38.85
N TYR A 133 -15.28 -15.36 -37.95
CA TYR A 133 -13.93 -14.80 -38.00
C TYR A 133 -13.37 -14.44 -36.62
N ASP A 134 -12.05 -14.51 -36.54
CA ASP A 134 -11.21 -14.08 -35.42
C ASP A 134 -9.98 -13.40 -36.05
N ILE A 135 -9.96 -12.07 -35.99
CA ILE A 135 -8.96 -11.21 -36.64
C ILE A 135 -8.24 -10.43 -35.54
N ARG A 136 -6.97 -10.75 -35.35
CA ARG A 136 -6.07 -10.14 -34.38
C ARG A 136 -4.97 -9.43 -35.13
N ALA A 137 -4.84 -8.12 -34.95
CA ALA A 137 -3.87 -7.32 -35.67
C ALA A 137 -3.16 -6.32 -34.75
N ALA A 138 -1.88 -6.16 -35.05
CA ALA A 138 -0.91 -5.30 -34.43
C ALA A 138 -0.37 -4.38 -35.51
N PHE A 139 -0.46 -3.06 -35.37
CA PHE A 139 0.09 -2.19 -36.41
C PHE A 139 0.48 -0.80 -35.91
N THR A 140 1.50 -0.24 -36.56
CA THR A 140 1.95 1.14 -36.32
C THR A 140 1.40 2.09 -37.37
N VAL A 141 1.12 3.33 -36.95
CA VAL A 141 0.59 4.39 -37.83
C VAL A 141 1.39 5.68 -37.63
N ALA A 142 1.18 6.68 -38.49
CA ALA A 142 1.78 7.99 -38.26
C ALA A 142 1.20 8.63 -36.99
N ALA A 143 2.03 9.39 -36.25
CA ALA A 143 1.64 9.94 -34.95
C ALA A 143 0.39 10.85 -34.97
N GLY A 144 0.09 11.48 -36.11
CA GLY A 144 -1.11 12.29 -36.29
C GLY A 144 -2.39 11.49 -36.57
N ASP A 145 -2.28 10.19 -36.82
CA ASP A 145 -3.38 9.38 -37.35
C ASP A 145 -4.10 8.56 -36.28
N LEU A 146 -3.56 8.44 -35.06
CA LEU A 146 -4.22 7.71 -33.95
C LEU A 146 -5.70 8.14 -33.74
N PRO A 147 -6.06 9.44 -33.79
CA PRO A 147 -7.45 9.87 -33.65
C PRO A 147 -8.38 9.40 -34.78
N LEU A 148 -7.85 9.04 -35.95
CA LEU A 148 -8.65 8.51 -37.06
C LEU A 148 -9.13 7.08 -36.77
N TRP A 149 -8.36 6.32 -35.99
CA TRP A 149 -8.66 4.93 -35.64
C TRP A 149 -9.63 4.81 -34.47
N THR A 150 -9.62 5.76 -33.55
CA THR A 150 -10.55 5.82 -32.40
C THR A 150 -11.85 6.57 -32.74
N LYS A 151 -11.97 7.06 -33.98
CA LYS A 151 -13.16 7.79 -34.44
C LYS A 151 -14.41 6.92 -34.33
N ASP A 152 -15.44 7.46 -33.67
CA ASP A 152 -16.72 6.79 -33.39
C ASP A 152 -16.61 5.57 -32.44
N MET A 153 -15.48 5.43 -31.72
CA MET A 153 -15.30 4.47 -30.64
C MET A 153 -15.39 5.17 -29.28
N LYS A 154 -15.72 4.41 -28.23
CA LYS A 154 -15.79 4.91 -26.86
C LYS A 154 -14.61 4.38 -26.06
N LYS A 155 -14.02 5.23 -25.22
CA LYS A 155 -12.97 4.83 -24.29
C LYS A 155 -13.55 3.87 -23.24
N ILE A 156 -12.82 2.82 -22.91
CA ILE A 156 -13.18 1.75 -21.98
C ILE A 156 -12.01 1.46 -21.02
N LEU A 157 -12.28 0.66 -20.00
CA LEU A 157 -11.30 0.19 -19.03
C LEU A 157 -10.40 -0.92 -19.61
N PRO A 158 -9.12 -1.03 -19.17
CA PRO A 158 -8.23 -2.13 -19.56
C PRO A 158 -8.81 -3.52 -19.28
N GLU A 159 -9.47 -3.70 -18.14
CA GLU A 159 -10.02 -4.99 -17.67
C GLU A 159 -11.22 -5.46 -18.50
N GLN A 160 -11.80 -4.58 -19.32
CA GLN A 160 -12.91 -4.91 -20.22
C GLN A 160 -12.47 -5.65 -21.48
N VAL A 161 -11.15 -5.77 -21.72
CA VAL A 161 -10.59 -6.51 -22.84
C VAL A 161 -9.41 -7.35 -22.37
N ASN A 162 -9.19 -8.50 -23.00
CA ASN A 162 -7.98 -9.29 -22.78
C ASN A 162 -7.04 -9.10 -23.98
N PRO A 163 -5.93 -8.34 -23.83
CA PRO A 163 -4.96 -8.13 -24.89
C PRO A 163 -3.89 -9.23 -24.99
N ASP A 164 -3.89 -10.28 -24.16
CA ASP A 164 -2.85 -11.31 -24.07
C ASP A 164 -2.61 -12.05 -25.40
N TRP A 165 -3.61 -12.10 -26.28
CA TRP A 165 -3.46 -12.65 -27.63
C TRP A 165 -2.36 -11.96 -28.45
N TRP A 166 -1.96 -10.75 -28.07
CA TRP A 166 -0.84 -10.04 -28.66
C TRP A 166 0.48 -10.80 -28.52
N GLU A 167 0.68 -11.51 -27.41
CA GLU A 167 1.89 -12.30 -27.18
C GLU A 167 2.10 -13.34 -28.29
N ASP A 168 1.01 -13.89 -28.84
CA ASP A 168 1.04 -14.85 -29.94
C ASP A 168 1.44 -14.23 -31.30
N LEU A 169 1.48 -12.90 -31.39
CA LEU A 169 1.89 -12.14 -32.56
C LEU A 169 3.33 -11.61 -32.48
N LYS A 170 3.97 -11.64 -31.30
CA LYS A 170 5.36 -11.20 -31.13
C LYS A 170 6.31 -12.07 -31.98
N ILE A 171 7.26 -11.44 -32.64
CA ILE A 171 8.32 -12.08 -33.43
C ILE A 171 9.69 -11.54 -33.01
N SER A 172 10.79 -12.18 -33.42
CA SER A 172 12.15 -11.79 -33.03
C SER A 172 12.48 -10.31 -33.27
N ASP A 173 11.83 -9.70 -34.25
CA ASP A 173 12.07 -8.32 -34.69
C ASP A 173 11.02 -7.34 -34.13
N PHE A 174 10.07 -7.83 -33.32
CA PHE A 174 8.94 -7.07 -32.78
C PHE A 174 8.54 -7.58 -31.38
N THR A 175 9.07 -6.91 -30.35
CA THR A 175 9.06 -7.37 -28.95
C THR A 175 8.49 -6.31 -27.99
N TRP A 176 7.52 -5.51 -28.42
CA TRP A 176 7.03 -4.40 -27.60
C TRP A 176 5.98 -4.87 -26.60
N ASP A 177 6.13 -4.41 -25.36
CA ASP A 177 5.14 -4.58 -24.31
C ASP A 177 4.13 -3.43 -24.34
N ILE A 178 2.93 -3.67 -23.81
CA ILE A 178 1.88 -2.65 -23.72
C ILE A 178 2.30 -1.66 -22.61
N PRO A 179 2.57 -0.38 -22.94
CA PRO A 179 2.99 0.60 -21.95
C PRO A 179 1.83 0.98 -21.03
N SER A 180 2.15 1.52 -19.85
CA SER A 180 1.15 1.94 -18.86
C SER A 180 0.27 3.12 -19.32
N ASP A 181 0.66 3.84 -20.38
CA ASP A 181 -0.12 4.92 -20.98
C ASP A 181 -1.08 4.44 -22.09
N ALA A 182 -1.26 3.13 -22.23
CA ALA A 182 -2.19 2.57 -23.21
C ALA A 182 -3.64 2.98 -22.93
N GLU A 183 -4.37 3.27 -24.01
CA GLU A 183 -5.77 3.65 -23.99
C GLU A 183 -6.63 2.60 -24.69
N TYR A 184 -7.75 2.24 -24.08
CA TYR A 184 -8.61 1.16 -24.56
C TYR A 184 -9.89 1.75 -25.13
N TYR A 185 -10.31 1.28 -26.31
CA TYR A 185 -11.50 1.76 -26.99
C TYR A 185 -12.34 0.61 -27.54
N LYS A 186 -13.66 0.71 -27.44
CA LYS A 186 -14.63 -0.26 -27.98
C LYS A 186 -15.68 0.46 -28.82
N ARG A 187 -16.11 -0.16 -29.91
CA ARG A 187 -17.23 0.37 -30.71
C ARG A 187 -18.54 0.04 -29.99
N PRO A 188 -19.46 1.00 -29.81
CA PRO A 188 -20.76 0.72 -29.18
C PRO A 188 -21.50 -0.43 -29.89
N GLY A 189 -21.94 -1.44 -29.12
CA GLY A 189 -22.69 -2.59 -29.64
C GLY A 189 -21.85 -3.62 -30.42
N SER A 190 -20.52 -3.56 -30.37
CA SER A 190 -19.64 -4.52 -31.04
C SER A 190 -18.60 -5.08 -30.07
N GLU A 191 -18.25 -6.37 -30.18
CA GLU A 191 -17.10 -6.97 -29.45
C GLU A 191 -15.73 -6.57 -30.02
N SER A 192 -15.72 -5.73 -31.05
CA SER A 192 -14.48 -5.17 -31.59
C SER A 192 -13.93 -4.07 -30.68
N TYR A 193 -12.66 -4.21 -30.32
CA TYR A 193 -11.93 -3.21 -29.55
C TYR A 193 -10.57 -2.89 -30.17
N ILE A 194 -10.03 -1.74 -29.79
CA ILE A 194 -8.67 -1.37 -30.06
C ILE A 194 -7.96 -0.93 -28.77
N VAL A 195 -6.69 -1.24 -28.67
CA VAL A 195 -5.77 -0.72 -27.65
C VAL A 195 -4.79 0.19 -28.36
N VAL A 196 -4.73 1.45 -27.95
CA VAL A 196 -3.89 2.48 -28.53
C VAL A 196 -2.74 2.73 -27.57
N CYS A 197 -1.50 2.61 -28.04
CA CYS A 197 -0.30 2.92 -27.26
C CYS A 197 0.30 4.23 -27.82
N PRO A 198 -0.05 5.40 -27.26
CA PRO A 198 0.24 6.69 -27.89
C PRO A 198 1.74 6.94 -28.05
N GLY A 199 2.55 6.62 -27.03
CA GLY A 199 4.01 6.78 -27.08
C GLY A 199 4.70 5.96 -28.17
N LEU A 200 4.06 4.90 -28.64
CA LEU A 200 4.59 3.97 -29.65
C LEU A 200 3.93 4.13 -31.03
N ASN A 201 2.88 4.95 -31.14
CA ASN A 201 2.00 5.01 -32.31
C ASN A 201 1.51 3.63 -32.76
N LEU A 202 1.30 2.73 -31.79
CA LEU A 202 0.92 1.34 -31.99
C LEU A 202 -0.58 1.18 -31.68
N ILE A 203 -1.25 0.38 -32.51
CA ILE A 203 -2.64 -0.01 -32.32
C ILE A 203 -2.71 -1.53 -32.31
N LEU A 204 -3.34 -2.07 -31.27
CA LEU A 204 -3.80 -3.46 -31.19
C LEU A 204 -5.27 -3.46 -31.56
N LYS A 205 -5.70 -4.31 -32.48
CA LYS A 205 -7.09 -4.40 -32.93
C LYS A 205 -7.53 -5.86 -32.91
N MET A 206 -8.67 -6.08 -32.28
CA MET A 206 -9.34 -7.38 -32.26
C MET A 206 -10.76 -7.23 -32.82
N VAL A 207 -11.12 -8.12 -33.75
CA VAL A 207 -12.44 -8.24 -34.36
C VAL A 207 -12.82 -9.72 -34.40
N SER A 208 -13.91 -10.13 -33.74
CA SER A 208 -14.35 -11.52 -33.69
C SER A 208 -15.86 -11.69 -33.78
N THR A 209 -16.31 -12.79 -34.37
CA THR A 209 -17.68 -13.31 -34.23
C THR A 209 -17.79 -14.41 -33.17
N GLN A 210 -16.66 -14.94 -32.67
CA GLN A 210 -16.64 -16.08 -31.74
C GLN A 210 -16.91 -15.66 -30.29
N THR A 211 -16.82 -14.36 -29.99
CA THR A 211 -17.28 -13.75 -28.76
C THR A 211 -18.68 -13.21 -28.99
N LEU A 212 -19.71 -13.99 -28.67
CA LEU A 212 -21.07 -13.46 -28.56
C LEU A 212 -21.11 -12.49 -27.36
N PRO A 213 -21.74 -11.31 -27.46
CA PRO A 213 -22.10 -10.56 -26.27
C PRO A 213 -22.96 -11.48 -25.41
N VAL A 214 -22.65 -11.61 -24.11
CA VAL A 214 -23.59 -12.25 -23.20
C VAL A 214 -24.84 -11.39 -23.22
N PRO A 215 -25.99 -11.88 -23.72
CA PRO A 215 -27.22 -11.09 -23.66
C PRO A 215 -27.53 -10.87 -22.19
N LEU A 216 -27.65 -9.60 -21.77
CA LEU A 216 -28.04 -9.18 -20.42
C LEU A 216 -29.31 -9.89 -19.91
N GLU A 217 -30.13 -10.44 -20.81
CA GLU A 217 -31.38 -11.14 -20.48
C GLU A 217 -31.19 -12.52 -19.83
N ASN A 218 -30.05 -13.19 -19.97
CA ASN A 218 -29.91 -14.59 -19.56
C ASN A 218 -28.98 -14.86 -18.37
N SER A 219 -28.38 -13.83 -17.76
CA SER A 219 -27.63 -14.03 -16.53
C SER A 219 -28.63 -14.13 -15.36
N ALA A 220 -28.47 -15.17 -14.52
CA ALA A 220 -29.31 -15.45 -13.35
C ALA A 220 -29.26 -14.39 -12.23
N PHE A 221 -28.84 -13.16 -12.55
CA PHE A 221 -28.63 -12.02 -11.66
C PHE A 221 -29.84 -11.06 -11.59
N GLN A 222 -30.95 -11.35 -12.29
CA GLN A 222 -32.25 -10.68 -12.10
C GLN A 222 -32.96 -11.06 -10.77
N LYS A 223 -32.22 -11.41 -9.71
CA LYS A 223 -32.80 -11.42 -8.37
C LYS A 223 -32.87 -9.97 -7.88
N GLU A 224 -34.02 -9.35 -8.18
CA GLU A 224 -34.52 -8.06 -7.68
C GLU A 224 -33.57 -6.89 -7.94
N LEU A 225 -33.76 -6.20 -9.08
CA LEU A 225 -33.34 -4.81 -9.20
C LEU A 225 -33.99 -4.03 -8.04
N PRO A 226 -33.22 -3.37 -7.14
CA PRO A 226 -33.82 -2.60 -6.06
C PRO A 226 -34.68 -1.47 -6.65
N GLU A 227 -35.72 -1.05 -5.92
CA GLU A 227 -36.56 0.09 -6.31
C GLU A 227 -35.68 1.28 -6.71
N GLU A 228 -35.98 1.89 -7.88
CA GLU A 228 -35.27 3.06 -8.40
C GLU A 228 -35.37 4.20 -7.37
N LEU A 229 -34.29 4.39 -6.60
CA LEU A 229 -34.19 5.50 -5.66
C LEU A 229 -34.23 6.84 -6.43
N PRO A 230 -34.82 7.90 -5.84
CA PRO A 230 -34.80 9.23 -6.45
C PRO A 230 -33.37 9.66 -6.79
N GLY A 231 -33.09 10.00 -8.04
CA GLY A 231 -31.73 10.37 -8.51
C GLY A 231 -30.94 9.25 -9.20
N TYR A 232 -31.53 8.07 -9.39
CA TYR A 232 -30.89 6.90 -10.02
C TYR A 232 -30.05 7.19 -11.29
N ASP A 233 -30.59 7.93 -12.25
CA ASP A 233 -29.86 8.30 -13.48
C ASP A 233 -28.74 9.31 -13.23
N GLN A 234 -28.94 10.24 -12.30
CA GLN A 234 -27.93 11.24 -11.93
C GLN A 234 -26.69 10.58 -11.31
N PHE A 235 -26.88 9.54 -10.50
CA PHE A 235 -25.76 8.81 -9.88
C PHE A 235 -24.95 8.01 -10.90
N LYS A 236 -25.59 7.43 -11.92
CA LYS A 236 -24.89 6.75 -13.04
C LYS A 236 -23.99 7.71 -13.81
N PHE A 237 -24.49 8.90 -14.12
CA PHE A 237 -23.72 9.90 -14.84
C PHE A 237 -22.52 10.40 -14.02
N LEU A 238 -22.72 10.66 -12.73
CA LEU A 238 -21.63 11.08 -11.84
C LEU A 238 -20.54 10.02 -11.69
N ALA A 239 -20.91 8.73 -11.58
CA ALA A 239 -19.94 7.63 -11.50
C ALA A 239 -19.09 7.51 -12.78
N ALA A 240 -19.73 7.63 -13.94
CA ALA A 240 -19.04 7.62 -15.23
C ALA A 240 -18.14 8.85 -15.41
N ASP A 241 -18.64 10.05 -15.08
CA ASP A 241 -17.88 11.31 -15.17
C ASP A 241 -16.65 11.33 -14.25
N ALA A 242 -16.80 10.87 -13.02
CA ALA A 242 -15.71 10.86 -12.02
C ALA A 242 -14.51 10.01 -12.46
N LEU A 243 -14.73 9.01 -13.31
CA LEU A 243 -13.69 8.14 -13.85
C LEU A 243 -13.30 8.47 -15.30
N GLY A 244 -13.89 9.52 -15.87
CA GLY A 244 -13.64 9.93 -17.25
C GLY A 244 -14.20 8.96 -18.30
N TYR A 245 -15.20 8.15 -17.94
CA TYR A 245 -15.87 7.20 -18.83
C TYR A 245 -17.17 7.77 -19.41
N ASP A 246 -17.58 7.22 -20.55
CA ASP A 246 -18.87 7.54 -21.15
C ASP A 246 -20.01 6.98 -20.30
N HIS A 247 -21.11 7.73 -20.20
CA HIS A 247 -22.28 7.41 -19.37
C HIS A 247 -22.92 6.05 -19.66
N SER A 248 -22.75 5.51 -20.87
CA SER A 248 -23.24 4.16 -21.22
C SER A 248 -22.36 3.02 -20.70
N ALA A 249 -21.18 3.33 -20.14
CA ALA A 249 -20.31 2.34 -19.50
C ALA A 249 -20.90 1.79 -18.19
N VAL A 250 -21.77 2.55 -17.53
CA VAL A 250 -22.49 2.15 -16.31
C VAL A 250 -23.96 1.88 -16.66
N PRO A 251 -24.30 0.68 -17.19
CA PRO A 251 -25.66 0.34 -17.59
C PRO A 251 -26.67 0.42 -16.43
N TYR A 252 -26.24 0.10 -15.21
CA TYR A 252 -27.08 0.14 -14.03
C TYR A 252 -26.24 0.34 -12.76
N ILE A 253 -26.89 0.85 -11.73
CA ILE A 253 -26.37 0.92 -10.37
C ILE A 253 -27.20 0.00 -9.49
N ARG A 254 -26.55 -0.71 -8.58
CA ARG A 254 -27.20 -1.46 -7.51
C ARG A 254 -27.00 -0.73 -6.19
N ALA A 255 -28.07 -0.48 -5.44
CA ALA A 255 -27.93 -0.06 -4.04
C ALA A 255 -27.32 -1.22 -3.25
N ALA A 256 -26.16 -0.99 -2.66
CA ALA A 256 -25.48 -1.95 -1.81
C ALA A 256 -25.91 -1.78 -0.35
N LEU A 257 -26.03 -0.53 0.11
CA LEU A 257 -26.37 -0.20 1.50
C LEU A 257 -27.08 1.16 1.59
N THR A 258 -27.98 1.32 2.55
CA THR A 258 -28.56 2.62 2.91
C THR A 258 -28.59 2.74 4.42
N GLU A 259 -27.89 3.74 4.96
CA GLU A 259 -27.77 3.99 6.39
C GLU A 259 -28.10 5.43 6.74
N LYS A 260 -28.41 5.69 8.01
CA LYS A 260 -28.63 7.04 8.54
C LYS A 260 -27.58 7.37 9.61
N THR A 261 -27.06 8.58 9.56
CA THR A 261 -26.12 9.12 10.56
C THR A 261 -26.37 10.62 10.76
N TYR A 262 -25.54 11.30 11.55
CA TYR A 262 -25.70 12.70 11.91
C TYR A 262 -24.39 13.49 11.78
N THR A 263 -24.48 14.73 11.31
CA THR A 263 -23.35 15.66 11.19
C THR A 263 -22.92 16.24 12.54
N ALA A 264 -21.85 17.04 12.48
CA ALA A 264 -21.31 17.72 13.65
C ALA A 264 -22.32 18.64 14.37
N ASP A 265 -23.21 19.26 13.63
CA ASP A 265 -24.27 20.12 14.15
C ASP A 265 -25.61 19.40 14.35
N GLY A 266 -25.66 18.07 14.17
CA GLY A 266 -26.81 17.22 14.43
C GLY A 266 -27.81 17.11 13.28
N ALA A 267 -27.44 17.53 12.07
CA ALA A 267 -28.26 17.33 10.88
C ALA A 267 -28.25 15.84 10.48
N GLU A 268 -29.41 15.30 10.10
CA GLU A 268 -29.52 13.92 9.64
C GLU A 268 -28.93 13.78 8.24
N LEU A 269 -28.04 12.81 8.06
CA LEU A 269 -27.51 12.38 6.78
C LEU A 269 -28.04 10.99 6.44
N THR A 270 -28.47 10.80 5.20
CA THR A 270 -28.71 9.48 4.62
C THR A 270 -27.53 9.13 3.71
N LEU A 271 -26.82 8.05 4.04
CA LEU A 271 -25.76 7.49 3.23
C LEU A 271 -26.34 6.43 2.32
N VAL A 272 -26.09 6.54 1.02
CA VAL A 272 -26.46 5.53 0.04
C VAL A 272 -25.21 5.08 -0.68
N CYS A 273 -24.80 3.84 -0.43
CA CYS A 273 -23.69 3.23 -1.14
C CYS A 273 -24.24 2.49 -2.36
N TYR A 274 -23.77 2.90 -3.51
CA TYR A 274 -24.11 2.37 -4.81
C TYR A 274 -22.93 1.61 -5.40
N ARG A 275 -23.23 0.53 -6.11
CA ARG A 275 -22.27 -0.16 -6.95
C ARG A 275 -22.64 0.06 -8.41
N ALA A 276 -21.84 0.85 -9.11
CA ALA A 276 -21.96 1.07 -10.54
C ALA A 276 -21.39 -0.15 -11.27
N MET A 277 -22.28 -0.89 -11.94
CA MET A 277 -21.96 -2.17 -12.57
C MET A 277 -21.65 -1.97 -14.04
N PHE A 278 -20.66 -2.69 -14.56
CA PHE A 278 -20.27 -2.65 -15.97
C PHE A 278 -20.91 -3.77 -16.79
N CYS A 279 -21.16 -3.51 -18.07
CA CYS A 279 -21.88 -4.43 -18.99
C CYS A 279 -21.31 -5.86 -19.07
N ASN A 280 -20.02 -6.06 -18.76
CA ASN A 280 -19.30 -7.31 -19.01
C ASN A 280 -18.69 -7.97 -17.76
N SER A 281 -18.90 -7.42 -16.56
CA SER A 281 -18.45 -8.05 -15.31
C SER A 281 -19.55 -7.96 -14.25
N PRO A 282 -20.28 -9.06 -13.96
CA PRO A 282 -21.27 -9.07 -12.89
C PRO A 282 -20.63 -9.05 -11.49
N LEU A 283 -19.30 -9.16 -11.41
CA LEU A 283 -18.53 -9.26 -10.17
C LEU A 283 -17.70 -8.02 -9.89
N TYR A 284 -17.42 -7.15 -10.86
CA TYR A 284 -16.59 -5.96 -10.70
C TYR A 284 -17.42 -4.70 -10.91
N GLY A 285 -17.36 -3.76 -9.96
CA GLY A 285 -18.15 -2.54 -10.00
C GLY A 285 -17.47 -1.41 -9.25
N ILE A 286 -17.93 -0.18 -9.45
CA ILE A 286 -17.37 0.99 -8.78
C ILE A 286 -18.23 1.33 -7.57
N PRO A 287 -17.66 1.37 -6.36
CA PRO A 287 -18.36 1.84 -5.18
C PRO A 287 -18.45 3.37 -5.18
N VAL A 288 -19.69 3.85 -5.05
CA VAL A 288 -20.06 5.26 -5.08
C VAL A 288 -20.85 5.58 -3.82
N LEU A 289 -20.40 6.54 -3.04
CA LEU A 289 -21.07 7.00 -1.84
C LEU A 289 -21.85 8.25 -2.19
N VAL A 290 -23.14 8.21 -1.94
CA VAL A 290 -24.03 9.36 -2.02
C VAL A 290 -24.43 9.74 -0.60
N ILE A 291 -24.19 11.00 -0.25
CA ILE A 291 -24.56 11.56 1.05
C ILE A 291 -25.70 12.55 0.81
N ILE A 292 -26.86 12.28 1.40
CA ILE A 292 -28.07 13.09 1.28
C ILE A 292 -28.31 13.77 2.64
N GLY A 293 -28.11 15.09 2.70
CA GLY A 293 -28.52 15.94 3.82
C GLY A 293 -29.83 16.67 3.54
N GLU A 294 -30.26 17.53 4.46
CA GLU A 294 -31.56 18.25 4.34
C GLU A 294 -31.66 19.13 3.07
N ASP A 295 -30.58 19.84 2.72
CA ASP A 295 -30.55 20.81 1.61
C ASP A 295 -29.49 20.47 0.54
N SER A 296 -28.75 19.38 0.69
CA SER A 296 -27.64 19.05 -0.21
C SER A 296 -27.51 17.54 -0.46
N THR A 297 -27.00 17.20 -1.64
CA THR A 297 -26.60 15.83 -1.99
C THR A 297 -25.19 15.90 -2.54
N SER A 298 -24.27 15.18 -1.92
CA SER A 298 -22.90 15.01 -2.40
C SER A 298 -22.66 13.57 -2.82
N CYS A 299 -21.70 13.37 -3.71
CA CYS A 299 -21.37 12.07 -4.26
C CYS A 299 -19.85 11.96 -4.39
N MET A 300 -19.29 10.80 -4.04
CA MET A 300 -17.87 10.51 -4.18
C MET A 300 -17.65 9.09 -4.70
N VAL A 301 -16.73 8.94 -5.64
CA VAL A 301 -16.16 7.64 -6.01
C VAL A 301 -15.07 7.31 -5.01
N LEU A 302 -15.12 6.10 -4.48
CA LEU A 302 -14.30 5.74 -3.30
C LEU A 302 -13.10 4.88 -3.66
N CYS A 303 -13.23 4.06 -4.71
CA CYS A 303 -12.12 3.36 -5.34
C CYS A 303 -12.34 3.24 -6.86
N GLY A 304 -11.28 2.92 -7.60
CA GLY A 304 -11.32 2.76 -9.06
C GLY A 304 -12.14 1.55 -9.53
N GLY A 305 -12.43 0.62 -8.63
CA GLY A 305 -13.29 -0.54 -8.84
C GLY A 305 -12.98 -1.65 -7.85
N SER A 306 -13.99 -2.45 -7.53
CA SER A 306 -13.94 -3.51 -6.54
C SER A 306 -14.72 -4.74 -6.99
N TYR A 307 -14.35 -5.89 -6.44
CA TYR A 307 -15.02 -7.18 -6.55
C TYR A 307 -15.99 -7.43 -5.41
N ASP A 308 -15.67 -6.92 -4.23
CA ASP A 308 -16.50 -6.96 -3.04
C ASP A 308 -16.23 -5.73 -2.17
N ASP A 309 -17.23 -5.34 -1.36
CA ASP A 309 -17.19 -4.12 -0.58
C ASP A 309 -17.79 -4.34 0.82
N GLU A 310 -17.00 -4.10 1.87
CA GLU A 310 -17.47 -4.08 3.26
C GLU A 310 -17.52 -2.64 3.80
N TRP A 311 -18.53 -2.36 4.62
CA TRP A 311 -18.87 -1.01 5.07
C TRP A 311 -19.35 -1.04 6.51
N TYR A 312 -18.90 -0.07 7.29
CA TYR A 312 -19.30 0.06 8.69
C TYR A 312 -19.45 1.53 9.09
N LEU A 313 -20.38 1.77 10.00
CA LEU A 313 -20.49 3.01 10.75
C LEU A 313 -20.12 2.72 12.19
N ALA A 314 -19.18 3.49 12.73
CA ALA A 314 -18.71 3.35 14.10
C ALA A 314 -18.07 4.65 14.58
N ASP A 315 -18.26 5.01 15.84
CA ASP A 315 -17.56 6.13 16.47
C ASP A 315 -16.12 5.73 16.78
N ILE A 316 -15.17 6.16 15.96
CA ILE A 316 -13.75 5.75 16.06
C ILE A 316 -12.96 6.80 16.84
N ASN A 317 -13.30 8.06 16.63
CA ASN A 317 -12.60 9.16 17.27
C ASN A 317 -13.17 9.50 18.66
N GLY A 318 -14.30 8.92 19.06
CA GLY A 318 -14.91 9.11 20.37
C GLY A 318 -15.63 10.46 20.54
N ASP A 319 -16.00 11.14 19.46
CA ASP A 319 -16.78 12.39 19.51
C ASP A 319 -18.29 12.16 19.61
N GLY A 320 -18.72 10.90 19.71
CA GLY A 320 -20.11 10.48 19.76
C GLY A 320 -20.76 10.38 18.37
N ARG A 321 -19.99 10.35 17.28
CA ARG A 321 -20.49 10.26 15.91
C ARG A 321 -19.76 9.21 15.10
N ASP A 322 -20.50 8.58 14.20
CA ASP A 322 -19.95 7.54 13.37
C ASP A 322 -19.05 8.09 12.25
N GLU A 323 -17.85 7.54 12.17
CA GLU A 323 -17.04 7.51 10.98
C GLU A 323 -17.51 6.42 10.01
N LEU A 324 -17.25 6.64 8.73
CA LEU A 324 -17.44 5.62 7.69
C LEU A 324 -16.16 4.81 7.53
N LEU A 325 -16.21 3.53 7.91
CA LEU A 325 -15.18 2.54 7.66
C LEU A 325 -15.47 1.78 6.37
N MET A 326 -14.45 1.56 5.57
CA MET A 326 -14.59 0.95 4.26
C MET A 326 -13.46 0.00 3.93
N GLN A 327 -13.81 -1.08 3.25
CA GLN A 327 -12.86 -2.03 2.71
C GLN A 327 -13.31 -2.55 1.34
N HIS A 328 -12.47 -2.37 0.33
CA HIS A 328 -12.73 -2.77 -1.04
C HIS A 328 -11.78 -3.88 -1.47
N LEU A 329 -12.32 -4.98 -2.00
CA LEU A 329 -11.53 -6.01 -2.67
C LEU A 329 -11.24 -5.56 -4.10
N THR A 330 -10.09 -4.95 -4.36
CA THR A 330 -9.70 -4.42 -5.68
C THR A 330 -9.09 -5.49 -6.61
N GLY A 331 -8.72 -6.67 -6.09
CA GLY A 331 -8.17 -7.78 -6.87
C GLY A 331 -8.62 -9.17 -6.40
N ILE A 332 -8.91 -10.08 -7.32
CA ILE A 332 -9.38 -11.46 -7.02
C ILE A 332 -8.26 -12.47 -6.77
N THR A 333 -7.01 -12.11 -7.02
CA THR A 333 -5.87 -13.04 -6.91
C THR A 333 -5.29 -13.12 -5.49
N GLY A 334 -5.94 -12.52 -4.49
CA GLY A 334 -5.67 -12.74 -3.06
C GLY A 334 -4.28 -12.35 -2.56
N GLY A 335 -3.49 -11.59 -3.34
CA GLY A 335 -2.13 -11.19 -2.98
C GLY A 335 -1.99 -9.69 -2.69
N ALA A 336 -0.80 -9.29 -2.24
CA ALA A 336 -0.39 -7.92 -1.95
C ALA A 336 -1.02 -6.86 -2.88
N GLY A 337 -1.82 -5.95 -2.31
CA GLY A 337 -2.50 -4.86 -3.03
C GLY A 337 -3.92 -5.15 -3.48
N ALA A 338 -4.48 -6.32 -3.15
CA ALA A 338 -5.86 -6.70 -3.48
C ALA A 338 -6.95 -5.98 -2.65
N TYR A 339 -6.56 -5.15 -1.68
CA TYR A 339 -7.50 -4.47 -0.80
C TYR A 339 -7.19 -2.98 -0.69
N GLU A 340 -8.25 -2.16 -0.66
CA GLU A 340 -8.19 -0.74 -0.34
C GLU A 340 -9.10 -0.46 0.86
N SER A 341 -8.49 -0.09 1.99
CA SER A 341 -9.18 0.22 3.24
C SER A 341 -9.11 1.71 3.50
N ALA A 342 -10.18 2.30 4.03
CA ALA A 342 -10.21 3.72 4.36
C ALA A 342 -11.20 4.05 5.48
N ILE A 343 -10.93 5.18 6.14
CA ILE A 343 -11.79 5.77 7.17
C ILE A 343 -12.09 7.20 6.76
N TYR A 344 -13.37 7.55 6.74
CA TYR A 344 -13.82 8.87 6.40
C TYR A 344 -14.60 9.49 7.55
N ARG A 345 -14.23 10.72 7.90
CA ARG A 345 -15.08 11.62 8.67
C ARG A 345 -16.18 12.15 7.76
N LEU A 346 -17.43 12.04 8.19
CA LEU A 346 -18.59 12.51 7.43
C LEU A 346 -18.92 13.97 7.80
N THR A 347 -19.04 14.83 6.79
CA THR A 347 -19.46 16.23 6.96
C THR A 347 -20.47 16.63 5.89
N ASP A 348 -21.23 17.70 6.10
CA ASP A 348 -22.14 18.27 5.09
C ASP A 348 -21.43 18.66 3.78
N GLY A 349 -20.13 18.95 3.85
CA GLY A 349 -19.29 19.28 2.69
C GLY A 349 -18.80 18.06 1.91
N GLY A 350 -19.09 16.85 2.37
CA GLY A 350 -18.58 15.58 1.85
C GLY A 350 -17.67 14.86 2.83
N PRO A 351 -17.26 13.62 2.51
CA PRO A 351 -16.38 12.83 3.36
C PRO A 351 -14.93 13.35 3.32
N SER A 352 -14.25 13.33 4.46
CA SER A 352 -12.82 13.65 4.60
C SER A 352 -12.06 12.42 5.07
N LYS A 353 -11.05 11.98 4.32
CA LYS A 353 -10.25 10.79 4.67
C LYS A 353 -9.42 11.07 5.94
N LEU A 354 -9.56 10.22 6.95
CA LEU A 354 -8.76 10.23 8.20
C LEU A 354 -7.59 9.25 8.12
N PHE A 355 -7.82 8.09 7.52
CA PHE A 355 -6.87 7.00 7.38
C PHE A 355 -7.17 6.23 6.10
N GLY A 356 -6.16 5.62 5.49
CA GLY A 356 -6.38 4.68 4.38
C GLY A 356 -5.12 3.94 3.96
N SER A 357 -5.32 2.96 3.09
CA SER A 357 -4.26 2.21 2.41
C SER A 357 -3.27 3.15 1.71
N PRO A 358 -1.98 2.76 1.60
CA PRO A 358 -0.97 3.55 0.92
C PRO A 358 -1.36 3.85 -0.53
N ASP A 359 -0.99 5.04 -1.02
CA ASP A 359 -1.22 5.41 -2.41
C ASP A 359 -0.44 4.47 -3.36
N PRO A 360 -0.85 4.34 -4.64
CA PRO A 360 -0.18 3.48 -5.62
C PRO A 360 1.33 3.74 -5.79
N ASP A 361 1.79 4.94 -5.43
CA ASP A 361 3.19 5.36 -5.45
C ASP A 361 3.99 4.91 -4.20
N GLY A 362 3.37 4.15 -3.27
CA GLY A 362 4.00 3.59 -2.08
C GLY A 362 4.19 4.56 -0.91
N ASN A 363 3.66 5.78 -1.00
CA ASN A 363 3.69 6.76 0.09
C ASN A 363 2.54 6.50 1.08
N GLY A 364 2.79 6.65 2.39
CA GLY A 364 1.76 6.56 3.44
C GLY A 364 1.52 5.16 4.02
N TYR A 365 2.48 4.24 3.89
CA TYR A 365 2.41 2.90 4.50
C TYR A 365 2.23 2.99 6.03
N PHE A 366 1.23 2.29 6.57
CA PHE A 366 1.09 2.10 8.00
C PHE A 366 1.89 0.86 8.43
N ASP A 367 3.01 1.10 9.13
CA ASP A 367 3.83 0.01 9.65
C ASP A 367 3.18 -0.63 10.87
N THR A 368 2.86 -1.92 10.75
CA THR A 368 2.31 -2.71 11.85
C THR A 368 3.38 -3.23 12.81
N TYR A 369 4.66 -2.91 12.59
CA TYR A 369 5.80 -3.21 13.47
C TYR A 369 6.01 -4.71 13.75
N PHE A 370 5.59 -5.58 12.84
CA PHE A 370 5.91 -6.99 12.96
C PHE A 370 7.31 -7.30 12.43
N SER A 371 8.00 -8.17 13.13
CA SER A 371 9.35 -8.63 12.80
C SER A 371 9.43 -10.14 13.03
N LEU A 372 10.44 -10.77 12.43
CA LEU A 372 10.65 -12.21 12.52
C LEU A 372 12.08 -12.51 12.97
N HIS A 373 12.18 -13.43 13.91
CA HIS A 373 13.41 -14.05 14.34
C HIS A 373 13.31 -15.58 14.19
N LEU A 374 14.28 -16.19 13.52
CA LEU A 374 14.41 -17.62 13.28
C LEU A 374 15.38 -18.24 14.29
N SER A 375 15.21 -19.50 14.62
CA SER A 375 16.21 -20.25 15.38
C SER A 375 16.20 -21.72 14.98
N GLU A 376 17.28 -22.42 15.31
CA GLU A 376 17.45 -23.83 14.94
C GLU A 376 16.24 -24.70 15.35
N GLY A 377 16.09 -25.83 14.67
CA GLY A 377 14.91 -26.69 14.82
C GLY A 377 13.67 -26.14 14.12
N TYR A 378 13.85 -25.34 13.07
CA TYR A 378 12.75 -24.75 12.28
C TYR A 378 11.87 -23.77 13.08
N THR A 379 12.45 -23.15 14.11
CA THR A 379 11.72 -22.29 15.04
C THR A 379 11.61 -20.89 14.46
N HIS A 380 10.41 -20.32 14.53
CA HIS A 380 10.07 -18.98 14.10
C HIS A 380 9.45 -18.23 15.28
N THR A 381 9.94 -17.03 15.52
CA THR A 381 9.45 -16.10 16.54
C THR A 381 9.03 -14.83 15.82
N VAL A 382 7.71 -14.65 15.67
CA VAL A 382 7.16 -13.39 15.15
C VAL A 382 6.89 -12.47 16.33
N GLN A 383 7.40 -11.25 16.29
CA GLN A 383 7.22 -10.25 17.34
C GLN A 383 6.58 -8.98 16.77
N ASN A 384 5.85 -8.25 17.61
CA ASN A 384 5.33 -6.92 17.31
C ASN A 384 5.98 -5.90 18.24
N GLY A 385 6.84 -5.04 17.68
CA GLY A 385 7.61 -4.08 18.47
C GLY A 385 6.78 -2.97 19.11
N SER A 386 5.57 -2.69 18.60
CA SER A 386 4.71 -1.66 19.17
C SER A 386 3.86 -2.15 20.34
N ALA A 387 3.42 -3.41 20.31
CA ALA A 387 2.54 -4.00 21.32
C ALA A 387 3.26 -4.95 22.29
N GLY A 388 4.56 -5.20 22.10
CA GLY A 388 5.33 -6.16 22.90
C GLY A 388 4.84 -7.61 22.78
N PHE A 389 4.10 -7.94 21.71
CA PHE A 389 3.53 -9.25 21.46
C PHE A 389 4.55 -10.15 20.76
N TYR A 390 4.53 -11.47 21.03
CA TYR A 390 5.25 -12.44 20.20
C TYR A 390 4.50 -13.77 20.07
N THR A 391 4.81 -14.52 19.03
CA THR A 391 4.34 -15.88 18.78
C THR A 391 5.50 -16.73 18.32
N VAL A 392 5.68 -17.87 18.99
CA VAL A 392 6.71 -18.86 18.64
C VAL A 392 6.03 -20.09 18.06
N PHE A 393 6.52 -20.57 16.91
CA PHE A 393 6.04 -21.78 16.26
C PHE A 393 7.16 -22.47 15.48
N THR A 394 6.97 -23.74 15.14
CA THR A 394 7.94 -24.51 14.34
C THR A 394 7.35 -24.82 12.97
N ARG A 395 8.07 -24.51 11.90
CA ARG A 395 7.61 -24.78 10.52
C ARG A 395 8.78 -25.19 9.63
N LYS A 396 8.69 -26.39 9.05
CA LYS A 396 9.80 -26.97 8.28
C LYS A 396 9.99 -26.26 6.92
N GLY A 397 8.95 -25.59 6.44
CA GLY A 397 8.93 -24.95 5.13
C GLY A 397 8.91 -25.99 4.00
N PRO A 398 8.68 -25.58 2.74
CA PRO A 398 8.75 -26.48 1.61
C PRO A 398 10.17 -27.05 1.43
N GLU A 399 10.29 -28.23 0.81
CA GLU A 399 11.61 -28.80 0.47
C GLU A 399 12.44 -27.79 -0.33
N GLY A 400 13.58 -27.37 0.21
CA GLY A 400 14.43 -26.33 -0.38
C GLY A 400 14.31 -24.94 0.26
N ASN A 401 13.72 -24.82 1.47
CA ASN A 401 13.72 -23.59 2.27
C ASN A 401 15.14 -22.98 2.37
N PRO A 402 15.35 -21.71 1.96
CA PRO A 402 16.67 -21.09 1.99
C PRO A 402 17.21 -20.88 3.41
N TYR A 403 16.35 -20.83 4.44
CA TYR A 403 16.72 -20.44 5.81
C TYR A 403 17.15 -21.60 6.71
N PHE A 404 16.70 -22.82 6.40
CA PHE A 404 16.98 -24.02 7.20
C PHE A 404 17.50 -25.15 6.32
N ASP A 405 18.54 -25.84 6.78
CA ASP A 405 18.96 -27.09 6.16
C ASP A 405 18.01 -28.25 6.49
N ALA A 406 18.22 -29.43 5.90
CA ALA A 406 17.35 -30.60 6.08
C ALA A 406 17.32 -31.11 7.54
N GLU A 407 18.33 -30.77 8.33
CA GLU A 407 18.47 -31.09 9.74
C GLU A 407 17.84 -30.03 10.66
N GLY A 408 17.44 -28.87 10.11
CA GLY A 408 16.82 -27.76 10.83
C GLY A 408 17.81 -26.76 11.41
N ASN A 409 19.09 -26.81 11.01
CA ASN A 409 20.05 -25.78 11.37
C ASN A 409 19.83 -24.56 10.47
N LEU A 410 20.09 -23.37 11.00
CA LEU A 410 20.07 -22.16 10.18
C LEU A 410 21.14 -22.25 9.09
N THR A 411 20.77 -21.95 7.86
CA THR A 411 21.72 -21.70 6.78
C THR A 411 22.38 -20.33 6.99
N ASP A 412 23.35 -19.98 6.15
CA ASP A 412 23.91 -18.64 6.14
C ASP A 412 22.84 -17.58 5.84
N GLU A 413 21.92 -17.87 4.91
CA GLU A 413 20.78 -17.01 4.60
C GLU A 413 19.78 -16.91 5.76
N GLY A 414 19.54 -17.99 6.50
CA GLY A 414 18.70 -17.98 7.71
C GLY A 414 19.30 -17.14 8.84
N ARG A 415 20.61 -17.29 9.10
CA ARG A 415 21.33 -16.45 10.07
C ARG A 415 21.33 -15.00 9.64
N GLU A 416 21.54 -14.73 8.36
CA GLU A 416 21.52 -13.37 7.85
C GLU A 416 20.14 -12.74 8.03
N ASN A 417 19.03 -13.41 7.70
CA ASN A 417 17.70 -12.80 7.82
C ASN A 417 17.27 -12.52 9.28
N ASN A 418 17.81 -13.25 10.26
CA ASN A 418 17.61 -12.95 11.69
C ASN A 418 18.12 -11.59 12.11
N GLU A 419 19.28 -11.17 11.61
CA GLU A 419 19.90 -9.90 11.98
C GLU A 419 19.11 -8.69 11.43
N THR A 420 18.22 -8.91 10.47
CA THR A 420 17.38 -7.88 9.84
C THR A 420 15.96 -7.81 10.37
N ASP A 421 15.56 -8.71 11.28
CA ASP A 421 14.21 -8.74 11.86
C ASP A 421 13.11 -8.80 10.77
N TRP A 422 13.39 -9.46 9.64
CA TRP A 422 12.63 -9.29 8.41
C TRP A 422 11.37 -10.17 8.38
N LEU A 423 10.21 -9.59 8.71
CA LEU A 423 8.91 -10.13 8.33
C LEU A 423 8.27 -9.21 7.30
N ASN A 424 8.02 -9.71 6.09
CA ASN A 424 7.23 -8.93 5.13
C ASN A 424 5.75 -9.09 5.46
N THR A 425 5.10 -7.98 5.81
CA THR A 425 3.65 -7.88 5.91
C THR A 425 3.10 -7.18 4.67
N ASP A 426 1.92 -7.58 4.24
CA ASP A 426 1.27 -6.94 3.10
C ASP A 426 0.94 -5.48 3.37
N PRO A 427 1.12 -4.56 2.40
CA PRO A 427 0.81 -3.14 2.59
C PRO A 427 -0.66 -2.81 2.77
N CYS A 428 -1.54 -3.77 2.50
CA CYS A 428 -2.98 -3.61 2.60
C CYS A 428 -3.56 -4.61 3.59
N PHE A 429 -4.66 -4.21 4.23
CA PHE A 429 -5.39 -5.08 5.15
C PHE A 429 -6.43 -5.89 4.39
N TYR A 430 -6.37 -7.22 4.48
CA TYR A 430 -7.42 -8.09 3.92
C TYR A 430 -8.62 -8.22 4.85
N LEU A 431 -8.47 -7.81 6.12
CA LEU A 431 -9.54 -7.63 7.09
C LEU A 431 -9.44 -6.21 7.68
N PHE A 432 -10.55 -5.48 7.78
CA PHE A 432 -10.59 -4.12 8.29
C PHE A 432 -11.98 -3.78 8.86
N LYS A 433 -12.21 -4.13 10.14
CA LYS A 433 -13.55 -4.12 10.76
C LYS A 433 -13.54 -3.36 12.08
N PRO A 434 -14.57 -2.55 12.40
CA PRO A 434 -14.65 -1.90 13.69
C PRO A 434 -15.07 -2.92 14.76
N VAL A 435 -14.46 -2.84 15.93
CA VAL A 435 -14.74 -3.68 17.08
C VAL A 435 -14.67 -2.81 18.33
N ASP A 436 -15.74 -2.81 19.12
CA ASP A 436 -15.76 -2.19 20.45
C ASP A 436 -15.28 -3.23 21.47
N THR A 437 -13.98 -3.16 21.80
CA THR A 437 -13.36 -4.23 22.60
C THR A 437 -13.58 -4.09 24.10
N ASP A 438 -13.84 -2.88 24.60
CA ASP A 438 -14.04 -2.59 26.02
C ASP A 438 -15.48 -2.18 26.38
N GLY A 439 -16.36 -2.02 25.39
CA GLY A 439 -17.77 -1.69 25.56
C GLY A 439 -18.02 -0.22 25.89
N ASP A 440 -17.04 0.67 25.66
CA ASP A 440 -17.16 2.10 25.93
C ASP A 440 -17.90 2.88 24.83
N GLY A 441 -18.16 2.22 23.69
CA GLY A 441 -18.84 2.78 22.52
C GLY A 441 -17.91 3.51 21.55
N ILE A 442 -16.60 3.54 21.81
CA ILE A 442 -15.53 4.01 20.93
C ILE A 442 -14.88 2.77 20.31
N TYR A 443 -14.94 2.68 18.99
CA TYR A 443 -14.54 1.47 18.29
C TYR A 443 -13.06 1.50 17.91
N GLU A 444 -12.38 0.40 18.19
CA GLU A 444 -11.11 0.06 17.57
C GLU A 444 -11.30 -0.56 16.19
N ILE A 445 -10.21 -0.75 15.47
CA ILE A 445 -10.22 -1.37 14.15
C ILE A 445 -9.37 -2.62 14.18
N MET A 446 -10.05 -3.75 14.04
CA MET A 446 -9.39 -5.04 13.84
C MET A 446 -8.93 -5.14 12.39
N THR A 447 -7.65 -5.42 12.21
CA THR A 447 -7.03 -5.61 10.90
C THR A 447 -6.27 -6.92 10.80
N ALA A 448 -6.09 -7.39 9.56
CA ALA A 448 -5.26 -8.56 9.24
C ALA A 448 -4.46 -8.35 7.95
N GLN A 449 -3.21 -8.80 7.95
CA GLN A 449 -2.29 -8.76 6.80
C GLN A 449 -1.70 -10.14 6.57
N TYR A 450 -1.55 -10.52 5.31
CA TYR A 450 -0.73 -11.67 4.97
C TYR A 450 0.72 -11.36 5.29
N THR A 451 1.43 -12.38 5.79
CA THR A 451 2.86 -12.30 6.03
C THR A 451 3.56 -13.39 5.22
N TYR A 452 4.75 -13.09 4.72
CA TYR A 452 5.45 -13.98 3.79
C TYR A 452 6.95 -13.99 4.03
N LEU A 453 7.51 -15.15 3.75
CA LEU A 453 8.92 -15.44 3.72
C LEU A 453 9.31 -15.70 2.28
N TYR A 454 10.14 -14.83 1.69
CA TYR A 454 10.64 -14.94 0.33
C TYR A 454 9.56 -15.03 -0.78
N GLY A 455 9.32 -13.91 -1.49
CA GLY A 455 8.38 -13.90 -2.61
C GLY A 455 6.91 -14.03 -2.17
N ARG A 456 5.98 -13.51 -3.00
CA ARG A 456 4.56 -13.36 -2.64
C ARG A 456 3.74 -14.66 -2.64
N ALA A 457 4.36 -15.83 -2.85
CA ALA A 457 3.65 -17.07 -3.15
C ALA A 457 3.38 -17.96 -1.93
N ASP A 458 4.25 -17.91 -0.90
CA ASP A 458 4.20 -18.82 0.25
C ASP A 458 4.08 -18.05 1.57
N GLY A 459 2.84 -17.86 2.05
CA GLY A 459 2.56 -17.12 3.29
C GLY A 459 3.10 -17.82 4.54
N LEU A 460 3.75 -17.08 5.43
CA LEU A 460 4.20 -17.55 6.75
C LEU A 460 3.03 -17.67 7.74
N GLY A 461 2.05 -16.78 7.61
CA GLY A 461 0.92 -16.66 8.51
C GLY A 461 0.17 -15.35 8.29
N THR A 462 -0.78 -15.08 9.18
CA THR A 462 -1.50 -13.80 9.25
C THR A 462 -1.03 -12.98 10.45
N ALA A 463 -0.67 -11.72 10.20
CA ALA A 463 -0.48 -10.71 11.23
C ALA A 463 -1.81 -9.99 11.51
N TYR A 464 -2.24 -9.97 12.76
CA TYR A 464 -3.44 -9.28 13.21
C TYR A 464 -3.07 -8.06 14.06
N THR A 465 -3.69 -6.90 13.82
CA THR A 465 -3.54 -5.73 14.70
C THR A 465 -4.88 -5.14 15.08
N LEU A 466 -4.95 -4.60 16.29
CA LEU A 466 -6.05 -3.78 16.76
C LEU A 466 -5.55 -2.34 16.82
N LEU A 467 -6.11 -1.49 15.95
CA LEU A 467 -5.75 -0.09 15.83
C LEU A 467 -6.72 0.78 16.60
N LYS A 468 -6.20 1.77 17.34
CA LYS A 468 -6.99 2.76 18.06
C LYS A 468 -6.61 4.17 17.60
N TRP A 469 -7.60 5.06 17.55
CA TRP A 469 -7.40 6.45 17.14
C TRP A 469 -6.91 7.31 18.31
N ASP A 470 -5.86 8.09 18.07
CA ASP A 470 -5.36 9.10 19.00
C ASP A 470 -5.77 10.50 18.54
N ASN A 471 -6.74 11.10 19.24
CA ASN A 471 -7.22 12.46 18.98
C ASN A 471 -6.16 13.54 19.14
N SER A 472 -5.14 13.33 19.98
CA SER A 472 -4.10 14.33 20.23
C SER A 472 -3.12 14.44 19.05
N MET A 473 -2.92 13.34 18.33
CA MET A 473 -1.98 13.24 17.21
C MET A 473 -2.67 13.10 15.85
N GLU A 474 -4.01 12.98 15.85
CA GLU A 474 -4.84 12.71 14.67
C GLU A 474 -4.31 11.53 13.83
N ARG A 475 -4.00 10.42 14.49
CA ARG A 475 -3.44 9.21 13.85
C ARG A 475 -3.87 7.92 14.53
N MET A 476 -3.72 6.81 13.81
CA MET A 476 -3.84 5.46 14.37
C MET A 476 -2.58 5.04 15.11
N TYR A 477 -2.75 4.26 16.18
CA TYR A 477 -1.67 3.52 16.85
C TYR A 477 -2.10 2.07 17.12
N ILE A 478 -1.13 1.19 17.35
CA ILE A 478 -1.37 -0.23 17.62
C ILE A 478 -1.64 -0.39 19.11
N GLN A 479 -2.85 -0.84 19.45
CA GLN A 479 -3.25 -1.14 20.82
C GLN A 479 -2.94 -2.60 21.17
N LYS A 480 -3.18 -3.53 20.25
CA LYS A 480 -2.95 -4.97 20.44
C LYS A 480 -2.47 -5.61 19.13
N ALA A 481 -1.70 -6.68 19.25
CA ALA A 481 -1.23 -7.46 18.11
C ALA A 481 -1.46 -8.96 18.36
N GLY A 482 -1.62 -9.70 17.26
CA GLY A 482 -1.81 -11.14 17.24
C GLY A 482 -1.14 -11.73 16.00
N TYR A 483 -0.85 -13.03 16.02
CA TYR A 483 -0.27 -13.71 14.87
C TYR A 483 -0.77 -15.15 14.77
N TRP A 484 -1.22 -15.55 13.57
CA TRP A 484 -1.65 -16.90 13.28
C TRP A 484 -0.69 -17.55 12.26
N PRO A 485 0.14 -18.53 12.68
CA PRO A 485 1.02 -19.22 11.75
C PRO A 485 0.23 -20.16 10.82
N TYR A 486 0.62 -20.23 9.55
CA TYR A 486 0.07 -21.24 8.64
C TYR A 486 0.74 -22.60 8.89
N GLU A 487 -0.08 -23.64 9.06
CA GLU A 487 0.38 -25.01 9.28
C GLU A 487 0.71 -25.69 7.93
N ASP A 488 1.78 -26.50 7.89
CA ASP A 488 2.15 -27.29 6.70
C ASP A 488 1.15 -28.45 6.53
N HIS A 489 0.05 -28.23 5.81
CA HIS A 489 -0.94 -29.28 5.52
C HIS A 489 -0.92 -29.66 4.04
N GLU A 490 -0.87 -30.97 3.76
CA GLU A 490 -1.13 -31.53 2.42
C GLU A 490 -2.63 -31.65 2.10
N ASP A 491 -3.53 -31.32 3.04
CA ASP A 491 -4.98 -31.48 2.88
C ASP A 491 -5.76 -30.23 3.34
N ASP A 492 -6.64 -29.74 2.45
CA ASP A 492 -7.70 -28.76 2.71
C ASP A 492 -8.72 -29.31 3.73
N SER A 493 -8.32 -29.43 5.00
CA SER A 493 -9.19 -29.93 6.04
C SER A 493 -10.12 -28.81 6.53
N GLN A 494 -11.42 -29.07 6.49
CA GLN A 494 -12.46 -28.15 6.98
C GLN A 494 -12.25 -27.72 8.45
N ASP A 495 -11.53 -28.52 9.24
CA ASP A 495 -11.15 -28.24 10.62
C ASP A 495 -10.13 -27.09 10.76
N TYR A 496 -9.17 -26.98 9.83
CA TYR A 496 -8.21 -25.88 9.82
C TYR A 496 -8.89 -24.54 9.55
N TYR A 497 -9.77 -24.49 8.53
CA TYR A 497 -10.54 -23.29 8.22
C TYR A 497 -11.43 -22.85 9.38
N GLN A 498 -12.10 -23.80 10.06
CA GLN A 498 -12.90 -23.48 11.24
C GLN A 498 -12.05 -22.91 12.38
N ARG A 499 -10.88 -23.49 12.67
CA ARG A 499 -9.94 -22.99 13.69
C ARG A 499 -9.41 -21.60 13.36
N TRP A 500 -9.13 -21.34 12.08
CA TRP A 500 -8.67 -20.04 11.61
C TRP A 500 -9.78 -18.99 11.71
N GLU A 501 -11.00 -19.27 11.25
CA GLU A 501 -12.15 -18.38 11.41
C GLU A 501 -12.47 -18.13 12.90
N ASP A 502 -12.42 -19.17 13.73
CA ASP A 502 -12.61 -19.03 15.17
C ASP A 502 -11.53 -18.12 15.77
N TYR A 503 -10.26 -18.28 15.38
CA TYR A 503 -9.17 -17.40 15.83
C TYR A 503 -9.33 -15.97 15.30
N GLU A 504 -9.60 -15.76 14.02
CA GLU A 504 -9.83 -14.43 13.43
C GLU A 504 -10.93 -13.65 14.15
N ASN A 505 -11.98 -14.35 14.56
CA ASN A 505 -13.10 -13.75 15.29
C ASN A 505 -12.86 -13.61 16.80
N THR A 506 -11.85 -14.30 17.36
CA THR A 506 -11.64 -14.35 18.81
C THR A 506 -10.23 -14.02 19.27
N TRP A 507 -9.25 -13.71 18.40
CA TRP A 507 -7.86 -13.49 18.84
C TRP A 507 -7.73 -12.26 19.74
N TYR A 508 -8.55 -11.24 19.47
CA TYR A 508 -8.70 -10.07 20.33
C TYR A 508 -9.52 -10.41 21.58
N GLN A 509 -10.47 -11.36 21.47
CA GLN A 509 -11.36 -11.88 22.53
C GLN A 509 -10.75 -13.00 23.40
N LYS A 510 -9.58 -13.54 23.03
CA LYS A 510 -9.16 -14.84 23.55
C LYS A 510 -8.79 -14.68 25.01
N GLU A 511 -9.57 -15.38 25.83
CA GLU A 511 -9.33 -15.66 27.25
C GLU A 511 -8.07 -16.52 27.39
N GLU A 512 -6.90 -15.92 27.26
CA GLU A 512 -6.14 -15.75 28.48
C GLU A 512 -5.90 -14.26 28.59
N PRO A 513 -6.32 -13.66 29.71
CA PRO A 513 -5.60 -12.52 30.21
C PRO A 513 -4.12 -12.50 29.81
N SER A 514 -3.51 -11.32 29.64
CA SER A 514 -2.10 -11.23 30.02
C SER A 514 -1.96 -12.01 31.34
N PRO A 515 -0.87 -12.73 31.65
CA PRO A 515 -0.85 -13.49 32.90
C PRO A 515 -1.15 -12.60 34.14
N GLY A 516 -1.23 -11.26 33.99
CA GLY A 516 -1.86 -10.33 34.91
C GLY A 516 -3.40 -10.23 34.98
N ASP A 517 -4.18 -10.44 33.93
CA ASP A 517 -5.66 -10.25 33.99
C ASP A 517 -6.41 -11.47 34.58
N SER A 518 -5.71 -12.61 34.80
CA SER A 518 -6.22 -13.75 35.59
C SER A 518 -5.84 -13.65 37.08
N LEU A 519 -4.92 -12.74 37.37
CA LEU A 519 -4.39 -12.44 38.69
C LEU A 519 -5.13 -11.22 39.23
N ASN A 520 -5.49 -11.24 40.50
CA ASN A 520 -5.90 -9.97 41.10
C ASN A 520 -4.69 -9.02 41.11
N SER A 521 -4.91 -7.70 41.22
CA SER A 521 -3.84 -6.70 41.15
C SER A 521 -2.63 -7.00 42.04
N LYS A 522 -2.80 -7.64 43.20
CA LYS A 522 -1.68 -8.04 44.06
C LYS A 522 -0.87 -9.20 43.51
N GLU A 523 -1.52 -10.15 42.87
CA GLU A 523 -0.85 -11.30 42.26
C GLU A 523 -0.12 -10.89 40.96
N LEU A 524 -0.70 -10.01 40.15
CA LEU A 524 -0.06 -9.43 38.97
C LEU A 524 1.18 -8.62 39.34
N ILE A 525 1.05 -7.69 40.30
CA ILE A 525 2.18 -6.94 40.83
C ILE A 525 3.27 -7.88 41.33
N LYS A 526 2.90 -8.96 42.04
CA LYS A 526 3.85 -9.94 42.54
C LYS A 526 4.56 -10.67 41.40
N ALA A 527 3.85 -11.13 40.38
CA ALA A 527 4.42 -11.90 39.28
C ALA A 527 5.39 -11.06 38.43
N ALA A 528 4.98 -9.85 38.04
CA ALA A 528 5.84 -8.91 37.31
C ALA A 528 7.07 -8.51 38.13
N SER A 529 6.90 -8.22 39.43
CA SER A 529 8.02 -7.90 40.32
C SER A 529 8.97 -9.07 40.51
N ASP A 530 8.46 -10.30 40.61
CA ASP A 530 9.30 -11.50 40.77
C ASP A 530 10.11 -11.80 39.50
N GLN A 531 9.55 -11.55 38.31
CA GLN A 531 10.32 -11.63 37.06
C GLN A 531 11.44 -10.60 37.04
N ILE A 532 11.17 -9.32 37.36
CA ILE A 532 12.22 -8.30 37.41
C ILE A 532 13.31 -8.66 38.43
N ARG A 533 12.93 -9.17 39.62
CA ARG A 533 13.92 -9.62 40.62
C ARG A 533 14.73 -10.84 40.18
N ALA A 534 14.23 -11.64 39.25
CA ALA A 534 14.92 -12.79 38.70
C ALA A 534 15.90 -12.42 37.58
N ILE A 535 15.80 -11.20 37.03
CA ILE A 535 16.75 -10.71 36.03
C ILE A 535 18.10 -10.46 36.71
N ASP A 536 19.14 -11.07 36.14
CA ASP A 536 20.52 -10.71 36.47
C ASP A 536 20.91 -9.46 35.67
N PHE A 537 20.77 -8.30 36.30
CA PHE A 537 21.14 -7.03 35.68
C PHE A 537 22.65 -6.80 35.63
N HIS A 538 23.47 -7.58 36.34
CA HIS A 538 24.92 -7.33 36.40
C HIS A 538 25.53 -7.24 35.00
N VAL A 539 26.53 -6.37 34.88
CA VAL A 539 27.21 -6.13 33.60
C VAL A 539 27.88 -7.42 33.13
N ARG A 540 27.45 -7.88 31.96
CA ARG A 540 27.98 -9.05 31.29
C ARG A 540 29.22 -8.66 30.49
N GLN A 541 30.26 -9.46 30.62
CA GLN A 541 31.45 -9.37 29.79
C GLN A 541 31.86 -10.76 29.33
N TYR A 542 32.12 -10.92 28.04
CA TYR A 542 32.76 -12.11 27.51
C TYR A 542 34.27 -11.89 27.40
N PRO A 543 35.09 -12.89 27.79
CA PRO A 543 36.53 -12.77 27.66
C PRO A 543 36.93 -12.94 26.19
N VAL A 544 37.68 -11.97 25.66
CA VAL A 544 38.34 -12.12 24.35
C VAL A 544 39.29 -13.32 24.40
N ASP A 545 39.17 -14.23 23.43
CA ASP A 545 39.98 -15.45 23.36
C ASP A 545 41.40 -15.10 22.92
N THR A 546 42.29 -14.92 23.90
CA THR A 546 43.72 -14.63 23.66
C THR A 546 44.48 -15.71 22.87
N SER A 547 43.90 -16.90 22.67
CA SER A 547 44.48 -17.93 21.80
C SER A 547 44.15 -17.71 20.32
N LEU A 548 43.05 -17.02 20.03
CA LEU A 548 42.61 -16.62 18.70
C LEU A 548 43.00 -15.18 18.37
N PHE A 549 43.12 -14.33 19.39
CA PHE A 549 43.30 -12.88 19.29
C PHE A 549 44.58 -12.41 20.00
N ASP A 550 45.68 -12.35 19.25
CA ASP A 550 46.97 -11.88 19.77
C ASP A 550 47.18 -10.36 19.60
N SER A 551 48.30 -9.84 20.09
CA SER A 551 48.62 -8.40 19.99
C SER A 551 48.80 -7.90 18.55
N GLU A 552 49.09 -8.79 17.59
CA GLU A 552 49.17 -8.40 16.18
C GLU A 552 47.77 -8.26 15.57
N MET A 553 46.86 -9.17 15.91
CA MET A 553 45.44 -9.07 15.55
C MET A 553 44.77 -7.86 16.19
N ASP A 554 45.01 -7.57 17.46
CA ASP A 554 44.50 -6.36 18.12
C ASP A 554 44.85 -5.08 17.36
N ARG A 555 46.14 -4.94 16.96
CA ARG A 555 46.58 -3.82 16.14
C ARG A 555 45.88 -3.78 14.78
N LYS A 556 45.60 -4.95 14.17
CA LYS A 556 44.91 -5.05 12.88
C LYS A 556 43.44 -4.62 13.01
N TYR A 557 42.73 -5.07 14.04
CA TYR A 557 41.34 -4.73 14.31
C TYR A 557 41.20 -3.23 14.59
N ARG A 558 41.97 -2.69 15.53
CA ARG A 558 41.94 -1.26 15.86
C ARG A 558 42.23 -0.38 14.66
N LYS A 559 43.16 -0.79 13.79
CA LYS A 559 43.44 -0.09 12.54
C LYS A 559 42.28 -0.16 11.55
N ALA A 560 41.64 -1.32 11.39
CA ALA A 560 40.49 -1.46 10.50
C ALA A 560 39.31 -0.60 10.97
N PHE A 561 39.00 -0.61 12.26
CA PHE A 561 37.98 0.25 12.84
C PHE A 561 38.33 1.73 12.71
N TYR A 562 39.60 2.11 12.94
CA TYR A 562 40.07 3.48 12.72
C TYR A 562 39.78 3.94 11.28
N GLN A 563 40.13 3.10 10.30
CA GLN A 563 39.89 3.42 8.90
C GLN A 563 38.40 3.52 8.56
N ALA A 564 37.57 2.66 9.15
CA ALA A 564 36.12 2.71 9.00
C ALA A 564 35.52 4.02 9.55
N VAL A 565 35.79 4.35 10.81
CA VAL A 565 35.19 5.53 11.45
C VAL A 565 35.71 6.85 10.89
N THR A 566 36.89 6.86 10.27
CA THR A 566 37.47 8.06 9.62
C THR A 566 37.17 8.15 8.12
N ASN A 567 36.23 7.35 7.61
CA ASN A 567 35.85 7.28 6.19
C ASN A 567 36.99 6.88 5.23
N LEU A 568 38.13 6.38 5.74
CA LEU A 568 39.23 5.87 4.91
C LEU A 568 38.91 4.47 4.33
N LYS A 569 37.91 3.81 4.88
CA LYS A 569 37.39 2.51 4.45
C LYS A 569 35.86 2.52 4.57
N PRO A 570 35.12 1.99 3.58
CA PRO A 570 33.68 1.86 3.71
C PRO A 570 33.30 0.87 4.80
N VAL A 571 32.14 1.10 5.40
CA VAL A 571 31.46 0.16 6.28
C VAL A 571 30.37 -0.52 5.46
N LEU A 572 30.38 -1.84 5.45
CA LEU A 572 29.34 -2.63 4.83
C LEU A 572 28.10 -2.58 5.73
N CYS A 573 27.08 -1.91 5.21
CA CYS A 573 25.75 -1.87 5.79
C CYS A 573 24.84 -2.75 4.96
N ARG A 574 23.81 -3.33 5.57
CA ARG A 574 22.80 -4.00 4.76
C ARG A 574 22.00 -2.99 3.97
N ALA A 575 21.82 -3.25 2.68
CA ALA A 575 20.95 -2.45 1.85
C ALA A 575 19.50 -2.60 2.34
N TYR A 576 18.74 -1.50 2.27
CA TYR A 576 17.36 -1.47 2.75
C TYR A 576 16.52 -2.58 2.08
N ARG A 577 15.98 -3.50 2.88
CA ARG A 577 15.17 -4.66 2.43
C ARG A 577 15.91 -5.57 1.42
N SER A 578 17.23 -5.74 1.58
CA SER A 578 18.04 -6.63 0.75
C SER A 578 19.05 -7.41 1.58
N LEU A 579 19.46 -8.57 1.07
CA LEU A 579 20.57 -9.38 1.59
C LEU A 579 21.93 -8.86 1.13
N ASP A 580 21.94 -7.97 0.14
CA ASP A 580 23.16 -7.35 -0.34
C ASP A 580 23.70 -6.33 0.68
N TYR A 581 25.03 -6.30 0.79
CA TYR A 581 25.72 -5.24 1.51
C TYR A 581 25.99 -4.06 0.58
N GLU A 582 25.70 -2.86 1.05
CA GLU A 582 26.11 -1.61 0.44
C GLU A 582 27.26 -0.97 1.22
N GLU A 583 28.18 -0.37 0.48
CA GLU A 583 29.28 0.40 1.05
C GLU A 583 28.79 1.78 1.45
N ASN A 584 28.77 2.07 2.75
CA ASN A 584 28.48 3.39 3.29
C ASN A 584 29.71 3.96 4.02
N THR A 585 29.79 5.28 4.11
CA THR A 585 30.77 5.94 4.99
C THR A 585 30.22 5.97 6.41
N TYR A 586 31.08 5.92 7.42
CA TYR A 586 30.63 6.01 8.81
C TYR A 586 29.95 7.35 9.10
N GLN A 587 30.41 8.43 8.47
CA GLN A 587 29.75 9.73 8.52
C GLN A 587 28.31 9.72 7.97
N TYR A 588 28.04 8.95 6.92
CA TYR A 588 26.69 8.79 6.39
C TYR A 588 25.79 7.99 7.36
N ILE A 589 26.33 6.95 8.00
CA ILE A 589 25.62 6.15 9.02
C ILE A 589 25.17 7.05 10.19
N LEU A 590 26.03 8.00 10.60
CA LEU A 590 25.70 9.01 11.62
C LEU A 590 24.83 10.17 11.09
N ARG A 591 24.38 10.14 9.84
CA ARG A 591 23.62 11.21 9.18
C ARG A 591 24.29 12.59 9.32
N SER A 592 25.61 12.60 9.27
CA SER A 592 26.47 13.76 9.50
C SER A 592 27.20 14.20 8.22
N ASP A 593 26.66 13.83 7.06
CA ASP A 593 27.16 14.13 5.72
C ASP A 593 27.26 15.63 5.42
N SER A 594 26.53 16.46 6.16
CA SER A 594 26.63 17.92 6.10
C SER A 594 27.91 18.51 6.71
N LEU A 595 28.65 17.75 7.51
CA LEU A 595 29.91 18.20 8.15
C LEU A 595 31.10 18.02 7.21
N SER A 596 32.09 18.92 7.27
CA SER A 596 33.39 18.65 6.64
C SER A 596 34.17 17.56 7.38
N ASP A 597 35.10 16.86 6.71
CA ASP A 597 35.93 15.82 7.35
C ASP A 597 36.61 16.29 8.65
N GLN A 598 37.04 17.55 8.69
CA GLN A 598 37.66 18.14 9.88
C GLN A 598 36.65 18.39 11.01
N GLU A 599 35.43 18.80 10.67
CA GLU A 599 34.35 19.01 11.64
C GLU A 599 33.80 17.70 12.16
N PHE A 600 33.63 16.70 11.28
CA PHE A 600 33.22 15.35 11.63
C PHE A 600 34.21 14.69 12.59
N LEU A 601 35.51 14.74 12.26
CA LEU A 601 36.55 14.23 13.17
C LEU A 601 36.55 14.96 14.52
N ARG A 602 36.34 16.27 14.52
CA ARG A 602 36.42 17.08 15.75
C ARG A 602 35.19 16.91 16.64
N GLN A 603 33.99 16.90 16.06
CA GLN A 603 32.72 16.88 16.78
C GLN A 603 32.30 15.44 17.04
N GLU A 604 31.89 14.74 15.99
CA GLU A 604 31.33 13.39 16.11
C GLU A 604 32.32 12.40 16.73
N LEU A 605 33.52 12.27 16.15
CA LEU A 605 34.45 11.22 16.60
C LEU A 605 35.17 11.54 17.91
N LYS A 606 35.54 12.80 18.15
CA LYS A 606 36.38 13.18 19.30
C LYS A 606 35.62 13.75 20.49
N GLN A 607 34.52 14.46 20.26
CA GLN A 607 33.79 15.15 21.32
C GLN A 607 32.55 14.35 21.75
N ASP A 608 31.79 13.83 20.78
CA ASP A 608 30.46 13.30 21.04
C ASP A 608 30.41 11.77 21.12
N SER A 609 31.43 11.09 20.57
CA SER A 609 31.57 9.63 20.62
C SER A 609 32.33 9.09 21.84
N GLY A 610 31.82 7.99 22.40
CA GLY A 610 32.51 7.11 23.34
C GLY A 610 32.71 5.71 22.76
N TYR A 611 33.85 5.08 23.02
CA TYR A 611 34.25 3.82 22.39
C TYR A 611 34.34 2.68 23.40
N TYR A 612 33.70 1.56 23.10
CA TYR A 612 33.78 0.33 23.89
C TYR A 612 34.33 -0.79 23.01
N TYR A 613 35.25 -1.56 23.57
CA TYR A 613 35.91 -2.64 22.85
C TYR A 613 35.80 -3.92 23.65
N THR A 614 34.89 -4.78 23.19
CA THR A 614 34.46 -5.96 23.93
C THR A 614 34.04 -7.04 22.96
N ASP A 615 34.13 -8.28 23.40
CA ASP A 615 33.40 -9.38 22.78
C ASP A 615 31.92 -9.20 23.14
N TYR A 616 31.13 -8.72 22.18
CA TYR A 616 29.74 -8.32 22.39
C TYR A 616 28.80 -9.52 22.26
N ASP A 617 29.05 -10.41 21.30
CA ASP A 617 28.20 -11.56 20.98
C ASP A 617 28.68 -12.88 21.60
N GLY A 618 29.89 -12.90 22.15
CA GLY A 618 30.48 -14.05 22.85
C GLY A 618 31.24 -15.02 21.95
N ASP A 619 31.60 -14.61 20.72
CA ASP A 619 32.37 -15.44 19.78
C ASP A 619 33.88 -15.50 20.08
N GLY A 620 34.34 -14.75 21.08
CA GLY A 620 35.73 -14.67 21.51
C GLY A 620 36.56 -13.62 20.77
N LEU A 621 35.98 -12.88 19.83
CA LEU A 621 36.60 -11.75 19.12
C LEU A 621 35.97 -10.43 19.56
N PRO A 622 36.69 -9.31 19.49
CA PRO A 622 36.16 -8.03 19.94
C PRO A 622 35.48 -7.22 18.82
N GLU A 623 34.29 -6.70 19.14
CA GLU A 623 33.57 -5.67 18.40
C GLU A 623 33.88 -4.27 18.94
N LEU A 624 33.67 -3.26 18.09
CA LEU A 624 33.70 -1.86 18.49
C LEU A 624 32.27 -1.34 18.63
N ILE A 625 31.85 -1.03 19.86
CA ILE A 625 30.59 -0.33 20.12
C ILE A 625 30.89 1.16 20.29
N ILE A 626 30.15 2.00 19.57
CA ILE A 626 30.33 3.44 19.56
C ILE A 626 29.04 4.07 20.03
N ARG A 627 29.12 4.79 21.16
CA ARG A 627 28.02 5.63 21.65
C ARG A 627 28.17 7.01 21.07
N ASN A 628 27.19 7.49 20.30
CA ASN A 628 27.08 8.85 19.76
C ASN A 628 25.61 9.32 19.92
N THR A 629 24.91 9.76 18.88
CA THR A 629 23.45 10.02 18.83
C THR A 629 22.62 8.74 18.98
N GLY A 630 23.27 7.61 19.23
CA GLY A 630 22.75 6.26 19.26
C GLY A 630 23.86 5.29 19.66
N LEU A 631 23.60 3.97 19.58
CA LEU A 631 24.64 2.94 19.67
C LEU A 631 24.88 2.32 18.31
N TYR A 632 26.14 2.22 17.94
CA TYR A 632 26.58 1.66 16.66
C TYR A 632 27.65 0.60 16.93
N GLY A 633 27.39 -0.64 16.53
CA GLY A 633 28.32 -1.76 16.68
C GLY A 633 28.98 -2.11 15.35
N LEU A 634 30.31 -2.13 15.33
CA LEU A 634 31.12 -2.52 14.19
C LEU A 634 31.83 -3.85 14.46
N LYS A 635 31.74 -4.77 13.50
CA LYS A 635 32.45 -6.05 13.49
C LYS A 635 33.46 -6.11 12.35
N TYR A 636 34.62 -6.72 12.56
CA TYR A 636 35.68 -6.80 11.57
C TYR A 636 36.00 -8.24 11.17
N ASP A 637 35.93 -8.55 9.87
CA ASP A 637 36.42 -9.82 9.31
C ASP A 637 37.86 -9.64 8.81
N PRO A 638 38.86 -10.24 9.49
CA PRO A 638 40.27 -10.13 9.09
C PRO A 638 40.63 -10.94 7.85
N LYS A 639 39.81 -11.92 7.42
CA LYS A 639 40.04 -12.73 6.22
C LYS A 639 39.66 -11.97 4.96
N GLN A 640 38.49 -11.34 4.98
CA GLN A 640 37.99 -10.53 3.87
C GLN A 640 38.51 -9.09 3.91
N ASP A 641 39.03 -8.67 5.06
CA ASP A 641 39.37 -7.28 5.35
C ASP A 641 38.15 -6.37 5.16
N ASN A 642 37.03 -6.71 5.80
CA ASN A 642 35.76 -5.95 5.74
C ASN A 642 35.28 -5.56 7.14
N VAL A 643 34.66 -4.39 7.26
CA VAL A 643 34.02 -3.90 8.50
C VAL A 643 32.52 -3.82 8.26
N TYR A 644 31.73 -4.40 9.17
CA TYR A 644 30.28 -4.52 9.07
C TYR A 644 29.62 -3.73 10.20
N LEU A 645 28.50 -3.08 9.90
CA LEU A 645 27.59 -2.54 10.90
C LEU A 645 26.59 -3.65 11.30
N PHE A 646 26.65 -4.12 12.55
CA PHE A 646 25.76 -5.19 13.05
C PHE A 646 24.76 -4.71 14.11
N LEU A 647 25.03 -3.56 14.74
CA LEU A 647 24.13 -2.92 15.70
C LEU A 647 23.95 -1.46 15.30
N SER A 648 22.71 -1.00 15.23
CA SER A 648 22.38 0.40 14.95
C SER A 648 21.08 0.79 15.65
N THR A 649 21.19 1.42 16.82
CA THR A 649 20.05 2.04 17.50
C THR A 649 20.10 3.56 17.29
N TYR A 650 19.19 4.08 16.47
CA TYR A 650 19.13 5.53 16.18
C TYR A 650 18.38 6.30 17.29
N SER A 651 18.85 6.18 18.52
CA SER A 651 18.22 6.78 19.70
C SER A 651 19.28 7.30 20.66
N SER A 652 19.31 8.62 20.89
CA SER A 652 20.24 9.27 21.84
C SER A 652 20.00 8.85 23.30
N TYR A 653 18.92 8.11 23.53
CA TYR A 653 18.50 7.59 24.81
C TYR A 653 19.04 6.18 25.08
N SER A 654 19.70 5.53 24.10
CA SER A 654 20.31 4.21 24.26
C SER A 654 21.74 4.32 24.78
N TYR A 655 22.07 3.52 25.79
CA TYR A 655 23.36 3.46 26.45
C TYR A 655 23.85 2.01 26.48
N PHE A 656 25.13 1.85 26.15
CA PHE A 656 25.80 0.56 26.27
C PHE A 656 25.96 0.24 27.75
N MET A 657 25.67 -1.00 28.15
CA MET A 657 25.82 -1.48 29.52
C MET A 657 26.84 -2.62 29.59
N GLY A 658 26.74 -3.60 28.70
CA GLY A 658 27.59 -4.78 28.67
C GLY A 658 27.37 -5.60 27.40
N ALA A 659 28.03 -6.76 27.30
CA ALA A 659 27.89 -7.67 26.17
C ALA A 659 26.43 -8.12 25.99
N GLY A 660 25.84 -7.75 24.85
CA GLY A 660 24.42 -7.98 24.56
C GLY A 660 23.44 -7.19 25.44
N GLN A 661 23.89 -6.19 26.22
CA GLN A 661 23.04 -5.44 27.17
C GLN A 661 22.95 -3.95 26.82
N ILE A 662 21.72 -3.45 26.72
CA ILE A 662 21.40 -2.06 26.40
C ILE A 662 20.49 -1.50 27.50
N PHE A 663 20.86 -0.33 27.99
CA PHE A 663 20.03 0.49 28.87
C PHE A 663 19.45 1.65 28.07
N TRP A 664 18.18 1.96 28.29
CA TRP A 664 17.51 3.08 27.62
C TRP A 664 16.85 4.01 28.63
N HIS A 665 17.00 5.32 28.42
CA HIS A 665 16.37 6.35 29.25
C HIS A 665 15.88 7.53 28.41
N ASN A 666 14.56 7.72 28.33
CA ASN A 666 13.96 8.84 27.62
C ASN A 666 13.23 9.80 28.58
N PRO A 667 13.86 10.93 28.93
CA PRO A 667 13.27 11.96 29.78
C PRO A 667 12.47 13.02 29.02
N CYS A 668 12.32 12.89 27.69
CA CYS A 668 11.81 13.98 26.84
C CYS A 668 10.32 13.86 26.48
N LEU A 669 9.61 12.87 27.02
CA LEU A 669 8.17 12.73 26.82
C LEU A 669 7.42 13.67 27.76
N ALA A 670 6.46 14.42 27.23
CA ALA A 670 5.67 15.36 28.02
C ALA A 670 4.87 14.59 29.09
N GLY A 671 5.22 14.78 30.37
CA GLY A 671 4.53 14.14 31.50
C GLY A 671 4.91 12.68 31.72
N LYS A 672 6.00 12.16 31.12
CA LYS A 672 6.46 10.78 31.30
C LYS A 672 7.99 10.69 31.40
N ASP A 673 8.48 9.80 32.25
CA ASP A 673 9.90 9.42 32.33
C ASP A 673 10.00 7.89 32.22
N ILE A 674 10.76 7.40 31.23
CA ILE A 674 10.77 5.97 30.90
C ILE A 674 12.21 5.45 30.89
N TYR A 675 12.41 4.33 31.58
CA TYR A 675 13.64 3.56 31.59
C TYR A 675 13.33 2.16 31.06
N SER A 676 14.25 1.58 30.29
CA SER A 676 14.18 0.17 29.97
C SER A 676 15.56 -0.48 29.92
N TYR A 677 15.55 -1.79 30.05
CA TYR A 677 16.69 -2.66 29.93
C TYR A 677 16.35 -3.76 28.94
N GLU A 678 17.25 -3.99 28.00
CA GLU A 678 17.20 -5.09 27.06
C GLU A 678 18.49 -5.87 27.14
N SER A 679 18.40 -7.20 27.14
CA SER A 679 19.57 -8.04 26.95
C SER A 679 19.31 -9.22 26.04
N GLU A 680 20.28 -9.52 25.20
CA GLU A 680 20.36 -10.73 24.39
C GLU A 680 21.56 -11.55 24.84
N ASP A 681 21.40 -12.85 25.07
CA ASP A 681 22.54 -13.75 25.32
C ASP A 681 23.10 -14.35 24.03
N ARG A 682 24.25 -15.02 24.13
CA ARG A 682 24.90 -15.72 22.99
C ARG A 682 24.03 -16.74 22.25
N ASN A 683 22.90 -17.15 22.84
CA ASN A 683 21.96 -18.09 22.23
C ASN A 683 20.74 -17.35 21.62
N GLY A 684 20.73 -16.02 21.63
CA GLY A 684 19.64 -15.18 21.16
C GLY A 684 18.48 -15.02 22.17
N ASN A 685 18.64 -15.42 23.44
CA ASN A 685 17.57 -15.26 24.42
C ASN A 685 17.44 -13.79 24.84
N ARG A 686 16.26 -13.21 24.63
CA ARG A 686 15.96 -11.81 24.97
C ARG A 686 15.27 -11.65 26.32
N ILE A 687 15.72 -10.67 27.08
CA ILE A 687 15.12 -10.23 28.35
C ILE A 687 14.85 -8.74 28.25
N TYR A 688 13.66 -8.33 28.66
CA TYR A 688 13.18 -6.96 28.72
C TYR A 688 12.70 -6.62 30.13
N ALA A 689 13.02 -5.42 30.59
CA ALA A 689 12.41 -4.79 31.75
C ALA A 689 12.15 -3.32 31.46
N GLY A 690 10.92 -2.85 31.69
CA GLY A 690 10.52 -1.45 31.52
C GLY A 690 10.07 -0.83 32.84
N PHE A 691 10.32 0.47 32.99
CA PHE A 691 9.94 1.26 34.15
C PHE A 691 9.44 2.62 33.68
N GLU A 692 8.21 2.96 34.01
CA GLU A 692 7.61 4.24 33.61
C GLU A 692 7.10 5.01 34.84
N THR A 693 7.35 6.31 34.84
CA THR A 693 6.70 7.28 35.74
C THR A 693 5.85 8.23 34.92
N ILE A 694 4.56 8.33 35.27
CA ILE A 694 3.61 9.26 34.64
C ILE A 694 3.28 10.39 35.62
N TYR A 695 3.46 11.63 35.18
CA TYR A 695 3.18 12.85 35.93
C TYR A 695 1.83 13.43 35.53
N HIS A 696 0.89 13.45 36.46
CA HIS A 696 -0.42 14.05 36.28
C HIS A 696 -0.43 15.48 36.83
N TRP A 697 -0.88 16.44 36.03
CA TRP A 697 -0.94 17.85 36.40
C TRP A 697 -2.39 18.34 36.38
N ASP A 698 -2.96 18.58 37.56
CA ASP A 698 -4.22 19.30 37.74
C ASP A 698 -3.95 20.75 38.18
N GLU A 699 -4.94 21.64 38.01
CA GLU A 699 -4.81 23.09 38.32
C GLU A 699 -4.30 23.38 39.74
N ASP A 700 -4.53 22.48 40.71
CA ASP A 700 -4.18 22.64 42.12
C ASP A 700 -3.36 21.45 42.72
N SER A 701 -3.00 20.42 41.95
CA SER A 701 -2.25 19.26 42.46
C SER A 701 -1.46 18.52 41.39
N SER A 702 -0.30 17.97 41.78
CA SER A 702 0.47 17.00 40.98
C SER A 702 0.41 15.62 41.63
N SER A 703 0.16 14.58 40.84
CA SER A 703 0.30 13.18 41.28
C SER A 703 1.19 12.39 40.31
N GLU A 704 1.72 11.27 40.79
CA GLU A 704 2.62 10.39 40.04
C GLU A 704 2.06 8.97 40.07
N SER A 705 2.06 8.31 38.91
CA SER A 705 1.77 6.88 38.77
C SER A 705 3.03 6.16 38.29
N TYR A 706 3.25 4.94 38.76
CA TYR A 706 4.48 4.17 38.49
C TYR A 706 4.12 2.82 37.91
N TYR A 707 4.80 2.44 36.83
CA TYR A 707 4.53 1.22 36.08
C TYR A 707 5.81 0.42 35.87
N ILE A 708 5.66 -0.90 35.83
CA ILE A 708 6.72 -1.84 35.46
C ILE A 708 6.25 -2.75 34.32
N SER A 709 7.21 -3.16 33.48
CA SER A 709 6.97 -4.05 32.35
C SER A 709 8.08 -5.11 32.26
N THR A 710 7.76 -6.28 31.73
CA THR A 710 8.65 -7.42 31.44
C THR A 710 8.25 -8.06 30.11
N ASN A 711 8.93 -9.12 29.67
CA ASN A 711 8.52 -9.87 28.47
C ASN A 711 7.06 -10.36 28.52
N ASP A 712 6.54 -10.64 29.71
CA ASP A 712 5.24 -11.31 29.89
C ASP A 712 4.17 -10.39 30.49
N TYR A 713 4.54 -9.24 31.04
CA TYR A 713 3.64 -8.31 31.73
C TYR A 713 3.94 -6.87 31.31
N MET A 714 2.94 -6.12 30.85
CA MET A 714 3.11 -4.74 30.41
C MET A 714 2.32 -3.77 31.29
N ASP A 715 2.89 -2.60 31.55
CA ASP A 715 2.28 -1.45 32.21
C ASP A 715 1.57 -1.79 33.53
N VAL A 716 2.24 -2.59 34.37
CA VAL A 716 1.71 -3.00 35.67
C VAL A 716 1.89 -1.87 36.67
N GLU A 717 0.78 -1.24 37.09
CA GLU A 717 0.82 -0.17 38.09
C GLU A 717 1.30 -0.71 39.45
N VAL A 718 2.31 -0.06 40.02
CA VAL A 718 2.93 -0.42 41.29
C VAL A 718 3.00 0.77 42.24
N SER A 719 3.14 0.49 43.53
CA SER A 719 3.44 1.56 44.48
C SER A 719 4.83 2.13 44.23
N ARG A 720 5.00 3.44 44.47
CA ARG A 720 6.30 4.13 44.44
C ARG A 720 7.45 3.34 45.08
N ASN A 721 7.25 2.84 46.31
CA ASN A 721 8.32 2.13 47.04
C ASN A 721 8.78 0.85 46.32
N LEU A 722 7.85 0.14 45.68
CA LEU A 722 8.16 -1.07 44.93
C LEU A 722 8.83 -0.73 43.59
N TRP A 723 8.38 0.34 42.94
CA TRP A 723 9.04 0.86 41.74
C TRP A 723 10.48 1.27 42.05
N GLU A 724 10.71 2.04 43.13
CA GLU A 724 12.03 2.48 43.59
C GLU A 724 12.94 1.29 43.94
N GLU A 725 12.40 0.23 44.56
CA GLU A 725 13.14 -1.03 44.83
C GLU A 725 13.57 -1.74 43.55
N LEU A 726 12.67 -1.86 42.57
CA LEU A 726 12.93 -2.64 41.36
C LEU A 726 13.85 -1.89 40.40
N ILE A 727 13.62 -0.59 40.19
CA ILE A 727 14.50 0.21 39.32
C ILE A 727 15.89 0.39 39.91
N SER A 728 16.05 0.36 41.25
CA SER A 728 17.38 0.43 41.85
C SER A 728 18.26 -0.75 41.47
N LEU A 729 17.68 -1.93 41.18
CA LEU A 729 18.46 -3.07 40.69
C LEU A 729 19.13 -2.77 39.34
N LEU A 730 18.40 -2.08 38.45
CA LEU A 730 18.92 -1.64 37.16
C LEU A 730 19.96 -0.53 37.33
N PHE A 731 19.70 0.46 38.19
CA PHE A 731 20.66 1.55 38.42
C PHE A 731 21.96 1.09 39.09
N ASP A 732 21.87 0.21 40.09
CA ASP A 732 23.04 -0.38 40.75
C ASP A 732 23.92 -1.10 39.72
N ALA A 733 23.31 -1.84 38.79
CA ALA A 733 24.04 -2.50 37.71
C ALA A 733 24.56 -1.52 36.65
N TYR A 734 23.80 -0.46 36.33
CA TYR A 734 24.26 0.56 35.39
C TYR A 734 25.51 1.28 35.91
N GLU A 735 25.68 1.44 37.23
CA GLU A 735 26.91 1.96 37.83
C GLU A 735 28.14 1.05 37.60
N GLU A 736 27.94 -0.24 37.30
CA GLU A 736 29.01 -1.19 36.94
C GLU A 736 29.46 -1.05 35.48
N THR A 737 28.74 -0.27 34.66
CA THR A 737 29.01 -0.09 33.23
C THR A 737 30.44 0.42 33.02
N PRO A 738 31.23 -0.20 32.12
CA PRO A 738 32.57 0.27 31.82
C PRO A 738 32.56 1.73 31.35
N ALA A 739 33.56 2.52 31.74
CA ALA A 739 33.73 3.85 31.17
C ALA A 739 34.15 3.70 29.68
N PRO A 740 33.56 4.48 28.74
CA PRO A 740 34.02 4.48 27.37
C PRO A 740 35.44 5.03 27.28
N GLU A 741 36.24 4.47 26.37
CA GLU A 741 37.51 5.06 25.97
C GLU A 741 37.26 6.31 25.12
N SER A 742 38.12 7.31 25.26
CA SER A 742 38.15 8.44 24.33
C SER A 742 38.77 8.05 22.99
N TYR A 743 38.53 8.87 21.96
CA TYR A 743 39.12 8.68 20.62
C TYR A 743 40.65 8.51 20.67
N GLU A 744 41.33 9.37 21.43
CA GLU A 744 42.80 9.34 21.56
C GLU A 744 43.32 8.11 22.30
N GLU A 745 42.55 7.58 23.25
CA GLU A 745 42.89 6.36 23.99
C GLU A 745 42.71 5.14 23.10
N PHE A 746 41.54 5.00 22.48
CA PHE A 746 41.19 3.81 21.71
C PHE A 746 42.02 3.65 20.43
N PHE A 747 42.20 4.74 19.67
CA PHE A 747 42.92 4.74 18.40
C PHE A 747 44.41 5.09 18.51
N LYS A 748 44.98 5.00 19.72
CA LYS A 748 46.40 5.28 19.95
C LYS A 748 47.29 4.41 19.05
N GLY A 749 48.10 5.07 18.22
CA GLY A 749 49.03 4.39 17.30
C GLY A 749 48.44 3.96 15.96
N CYS A 750 47.19 4.34 15.66
CA CYS A 750 46.57 4.13 14.35
C CYS A 750 46.79 5.29 13.36
N TYR A 751 47.22 6.46 13.85
CA TYR A 751 47.47 7.69 13.09
C TYR A 751 48.92 8.18 13.16
#